data_AF-A0A855KJF6-F1
#
_entry.id   AF-A0A855KJF6-F1
#
_cell.length_a   1.000
_cell.length_b   1.000
_cell.length_c   1.000
_cell.angle_alpha   90.00
_cell.angle_beta   90.00
_cell.angle_gamma   90.00
#
_symmetry.space_group_name_H-M   'P 1'
#
loop_
_entity.id
_entity.type
_entity.pdbx_description
1 polymer ?
#
loop_
_entity_poly.entity_id
_entity_poly.type
_entity_poly.pdbx_seq_one_letter_code
_entity_poly.pdbx_strand_id
1 'polypeptide(L)'
;MGQEENIALQDKGLSTASGVFEHLNHLQRLNTRNVIDAVQQRQAKTYAPSSLEQLKQPTAADWQEYFTDLGQRSVLFWDTLRQRGDNTLAHERAGYPLLLKFNHETLIAGEDLPRPVNYSLLQIIAGPGQQLDSKKQPVIIIDPRGGHGSGIGGFKQDSVIGESLRAGHPTYFISFSHSPRPGQTLADIVAAQARFIEEVSARHPASTKPVVIGNCQAGWALMGLAATRPELPGLIIVNGAPLSYWAGVNGRNPMRYTGGLLGGGWMARLGSDLGNDRFDGTWLVSNFESLDPANTWWGKYYHLFSEVDSEAPRFLDFERWWGSPTLLNGEEIEMIVDDLFIGNQLSGGLGRKSSGLDLKRIEVPVVVFCSYGDNITSPQQALDWITDVYPSDLALQNAGRTIVYLRHASIGHLGIFVSGEVARREHRELLGAVDAINELPGGLYEMLIEDLPEHSPTPYAVRFERRRIADIHGDAQPPRDDDREFALVERASDFNNTLYDGFVRPWLRQLINEPTAELMRKAHPFHQQQVMWNSLNPALWWLAGSAAQVSKNRQPANPSNPLLAWQALFSNQIQDALNGYRDLRDAAQEMSFYGVYGVLNSLTGNVPARNLQAHAEQHDKVLIDRLQDALPLGGLMEALIRILFLLGRDSDEPGKQSVEKLILQLQVLLQDYSAEPLDLRETLRLQKLLVATHPQESLQSLPLMLAEVEERQQVLAAVANMLPELLTSGADNPFWCELHTLLDVPLPGFNLTQPPGAADVVEEETPTTTPEPIKPKTAVVAPEPAKQSAPVVVAEPIAPGALTKTRKPAKGKKAAKKPPAL
;
A
#
# COMPACT_ATOMS: atom_id res chain seq x y z
N MET A 1 21.61 -40.37 28.98
CA MET A 1 23.00 -40.36 28.47
C MET A 1 22.96 -40.87 27.04
N GLY A 2 22.98 -39.95 26.08
CA GLY A 2 22.87 -40.25 24.65
C GLY A 2 22.86 -38.95 23.85
N GLN A 3 24.04 -38.64 23.32
CA GLN A 3 24.51 -37.58 22.41
C GLN A 3 23.58 -37.04 21.26
N GLU A 4 22.29 -36.79 21.47
CA GLU A 4 21.42 -36.21 20.41
C GLU A 4 20.76 -34.86 20.73
N GLU A 5 20.93 -34.28 21.93
CA GLU A 5 20.29 -33.00 22.31
C GLU A 5 21.15 -31.73 22.11
N ASN A 6 22.28 -31.80 21.41
CA ASN A 6 23.22 -30.66 21.32
C ASN A 6 23.49 -30.14 19.90
N ILE A 7 22.50 -30.18 19.00
CA ILE A 7 22.64 -29.62 17.63
C ILE A 7 21.72 -28.40 17.37
N ALA A 8 20.87 -27.99 18.32
CA ALA A 8 19.90 -26.89 18.08
C ALA A 8 20.20 -25.56 18.81
N LEU A 9 21.39 -25.36 19.38
CA LEU A 9 21.74 -24.14 20.14
C LEU A 9 23.15 -23.57 19.84
N GLN A 10 23.65 -23.77 18.62
CA GLN A 10 24.84 -23.07 18.13
C GLN A 10 24.54 -22.37 16.80
N ASP A 11 23.88 -21.22 16.87
CA ASP A 11 23.96 -20.22 15.78
C ASP A 11 24.07 -18.78 16.31
N LYS A 12 24.73 -18.66 17.47
CA LYS A 12 25.24 -17.38 17.98
C LYS A 12 26.76 -17.44 17.97
N GLY A 13 27.34 -17.00 16.85
CA GLY A 13 28.73 -16.60 16.78
C GLY A 13 29.57 -17.32 15.73
N LEU A 14 29.36 -16.99 14.45
CA LEU A 14 30.41 -17.14 13.42
C LEU A 14 30.54 -15.85 12.62
N SER A 15 31.19 -14.86 13.26
CA SER A 15 31.82 -13.74 12.58
C SER A 15 33.13 -14.20 11.94
N THR A 16 33.09 -14.67 10.69
CA THR A 16 34.27 -14.87 9.83
C THR A 16 33.83 -15.02 8.39
N ALA A 17 34.73 -14.84 7.42
CA ALA A 17 34.48 -14.99 5.98
C ALA A 17 33.64 -16.22 5.58
N SER A 18 33.65 -17.28 6.39
CA SER A 18 32.76 -18.45 6.26
C SER A 18 31.26 -18.11 6.19
N GLY A 19 30.76 -17.16 7.01
CA GLY A 19 29.35 -16.77 6.99
C GLY A 19 28.93 -16.09 5.69
N VAL A 20 29.82 -15.27 5.10
CA VAL A 20 29.57 -14.63 3.79
C VAL A 20 29.52 -15.68 2.68
N PHE A 21 30.44 -16.66 2.69
CA PHE A 21 30.42 -17.76 1.71
C PHE A 21 29.18 -18.65 1.86
N GLU A 22 28.74 -18.93 3.09
CA GLU A 22 27.50 -19.68 3.35
C GLU A 22 26.26 -18.92 2.85
N HIS A 23 26.19 -17.62 3.13
CA HIS A 23 25.10 -16.76 2.64
C HIS A 23 25.07 -16.70 1.11
N LEU A 24 26.22 -16.49 0.46
CA LEU A 24 26.31 -16.50 -1.01
C LEU A 24 25.94 -17.86 -1.61
N ASN A 25 26.35 -18.98 -0.98
CA ASN A 25 25.95 -20.31 -1.41
C ASN A 25 24.44 -20.54 -1.25
N HIS A 26 23.85 -20.04 -0.16
CA HIS A 26 22.40 -20.08 0.06
C HIS A 26 21.66 -19.29 -1.02
N LEU A 27 22.06 -18.04 -1.27
CA LEU A 27 21.52 -17.19 -2.33
C LEU A 27 21.65 -17.81 -3.70
N GLN A 28 22.80 -18.41 -4.02
CA GLN A 28 23.00 -19.10 -5.29
C GLN A 28 21.99 -20.23 -5.46
N ARG A 29 21.78 -21.07 -4.44
CA ARG A 29 20.80 -22.17 -4.49
C ARG A 29 19.37 -21.65 -4.60
N LEU A 30 19.03 -20.63 -3.82
CA LEU A 30 17.71 -19.99 -3.83
C LEU A 30 17.40 -19.41 -5.21
N ASN A 31 18.30 -18.59 -5.76
CA ASN A 31 18.13 -17.98 -7.06
C ASN A 31 18.12 -19.01 -8.20
N THR A 32 18.99 -20.03 -8.14
CA THR A 32 18.96 -21.13 -9.12
C THR A 32 17.61 -21.84 -9.11
N ARG A 33 17.05 -22.13 -7.92
CA ARG A 33 15.72 -22.72 -7.79
C ARG A 33 14.63 -21.80 -8.35
N ASN A 34 14.62 -20.53 -7.97
CA ASN A 34 13.64 -19.55 -8.45
C ASN A 34 13.65 -19.44 -9.98
N VAL A 35 14.84 -19.36 -10.60
CA VAL A 35 14.99 -19.31 -12.06
C VAL A 35 14.47 -20.59 -12.71
N ILE A 36 14.83 -21.77 -12.20
CA ILE A 36 14.38 -23.06 -12.75
C ILE A 36 12.87 -23.19 -12.64
N ASP A 37 12.29 -22.91 -11.47
CA ASP A 37 10.86 -23.01 -11.22
C ASP A 37 10.08 -22.05 -12.13
N ALA A 38 10.56 -20.81 -12.27
CA ALA A 38 9.94 -19.81 -13.13
C ALA A 38 10.01 -20.20 -14.62
N VAL A 39 11.14 -20.76 -15.08
CA VAL A 39 11.28 -21.29 -16.44
C VAL A 39 10.33 -22.47 -16.68
N GLN A 40 10.24 -23.41 -15.74
CA GLN A 40 9.34 -24.57 -15.87
C GLN A 40 7.88 -24.15 -15.94
N GLN A 41 7.44 -23.25 -15.06
CA GLN A 41 6.07 -22.72 -15.07
C GLN A 41 5.73 -22.02 -16.39
N ARG A 42 6.65 -21.19 -16.91
CA ARG A 42 6.47 -20.50 -18.19
C ARG A 42 6.46 -21.45 -19.37
N GLN A 43 7.39 -22.41 -19.44
CA GLN A 43 7.41 -23.42 -20.50
C GLN A 43 6.11 -24.24 -20.53
N ALA A 44 5.61 -24.66 -19.35
CA ALA A 44 4.33 -25.38 -19.28
C ALA A 44 3.17 -24.57 -19.89
N LYS A 45 3.12 -23.26 -19.62
CA LYS A 45 2.12 -22.35 -20.20
C LYS A 45 2.31 -22.16 -21.70
N THR A 46 3.55 -21.94 -22.14
CA THR A 46 3.91 -21.69 -23.55
C THR A 46 3.62 -22.88 -24.45
N TYR A 47 3.83 -24.11 -23.96
CA TYR A 47 3.57 -25.33 -24.72
C TYR A 47 2.17 -25.92 -24.49
N ALA A 48 1.33 -25.36 -23.62
CA ALA A 48 -0.05 -25.83 -23.44
C ALA A 48 -0.90 -25.89 -24.75
N PRO A 49 -0.76 -24.97 -25.73
CA PRO A 49 -1.48 -25.11 -27.01
C PRO A 49 -1.07 -26.33 -27.83
N SER A 50 0.17 -26.83 -27.64
CA SER A 50 0.65 -28.03 -28.34
C SER A 50 -0.05 -29.30 -27.84
N SER A 51 -0.35 -29.38 -26.53
CA SER A 51 -1.13 -30.47 -25.96
C SER A 51 -2.62 -30.39 -26.26
N LEU A 52 -3.12 -29.24 -26.72
CA LEU A 52 -4.50 -29.01 -27.17
C LEU A 52 -4.70 -29.21 -28.69
N GLU A 53 -3.71 -29.76 -29.41
CA GLU A 53 -3.72 -29.97 -30.87
C GLU A 53 -3.98 -28.70 -31.70
N GLN A 54 -3.67 -27.51 -31.16
CA GLN A 54 -3.90 -26.23 -31.87
C GLN A 54 -2.80 -25.91 -32.90
N LEU A 55 -1.63 -26.56 -32.80
CA LEU A 55 -0.48 -26.39 -33.70
C LEU A 55 -0.55 -27.32 -34.93
N LYS A 56 -1.62 -27.20 -35.72
CA LYS A 56 -1.82 -28.01 -36.94
C LYS A 56 -0.93 -27.51 -38.09
N GLN A 57 -0.74 -28.38 -39.09
CA GLN A 57 -0.06 -28.00 -40.34
C GLN A 57 -0.96 -27.06 -41.15
N PRO A 58 -0.50 -25.83 -41.49
CA PRO A 58 -1.30 -24.87 -42.24
C PRO A 58 -1.46 -25.28 -43.71
N THR A 59 -2.64 -25.05 -44.26
CA THR A 59 -2.93 -25.18 -45.69
C THR A 59 -2.50 -23.93 -46.47
N ALA A 60 -2.48 -24.00 -47.81
CA ALA A 60 -2.19 -22.83 -48.65
C ALA A 60 -3.20 -21.69 -48.45
N ALA A 61 -4.47 -22.02 -48.16
CA ALA A 61 -5.50 -21.02 -47.86
C ALA A 61 -5.23 -20.32 -46.52
N ASP A 62 -4.84 -21.07 -45.49
CA ASP A 62 -4.47 -20.53 -44.17
C ASP A 62 -3.31 -19.53 -44.30
N TRP A 63 -2.30 -19.85 -45.13
CA TRP A 63 -1.17 -18.95 -45.42
C TRP A 63 -1.61 -17.66 -46.10
N GLN A 64 -2.45 -17.75 -47.13
CA GLN A 64 -2.93 -16.57 -47.86
C GLN A 64 -3.74 -15.64 -46.94
N GLU A 65 -4.63 -16.22 -46.15
CA GLU A 65 -5.44 -15.50 -45.17
C GLU A 65 -4.55 -14.82 -44.12
N TYR A 66 -3.62 -15.58 -43.51
CA TYR A 66 -2.71 -15.07 -42.49
C TYR A 66 -1.81 -13.94 -43.01
N PHE A 67 -1.22 -14.06 -44.21
CA PHE A 67 -0.36 -13.01 -44.74
C PHE A 67 -1.12 -11.74 -45.10
N THR A 68 -2.38 -11.87 -45.55
CA THR A 68 -3.26 -10.73 -45.78
C THR A 68 -3.51 -10.00 -44.46
N ASP A 69 -3.92 -10.74 -43.44
CA ASP A 69 -4.15 -10.23 -42.09
C ASP A 69 -2.88 -9.61 -41.48
N LEU A 70 -1.74 -10.29 -41.55
CA LEU A 70 -0.44 -9.86 -41.05
C LEU A 70 -0.01 -8.53 -41.68
N GLY A 71 -0.14 -8.41 -43.01
CA GLY A 71 0.20 -7.18 -43.73
C GLY A 71 -0.67 -6.01 -43.29
N GLN A 72 -1.98 -6.25 -43.12
CA GLN A 72 -2.91 -5.24 -42.63
C GLN A 72 -2.62 -4.82 -41.18
N ARG A 73 -2.41 -5.79 -40.27
CA ARG A 73 -2.05 -5.51 -38.87
C ARG A 73 -0.75 -4.74 -38.75
N SER A 74 0.23 -5.03 -39.60
CA SER A 74 1.52 -4.32 -39.63
C SER A 74 1.36 -2.84 -39.97
N VAL A 75 0.54 -2.53 -40.99
CA VAL A 75 0.26 -1.13 -41.37
C VAL A 75 -0.47 -0.39 -40.24
N LEU A 76 -1.49 -1.00 -39.63
CA LEU A 76 -2.24 -0.40 -38.52
C LEU A 76 -1.37 -0.22 -37.27
N PHE A 77 -0.49 -1.17 -36.99
CA PHE A 77 0.47 -1.10 -35.88
C PHE A 77 1.44 0.06 -36.07
N TRP A 78 2.08 0.18 -37.24
CA TRP A 78 2.97 1.31 -37.53
C TRP A 78 2.24 2.64 -37.48
N ASP A 79 1.00 2.71 -37.99
CA ASP A 79 0.22 3.94 -37.91
C ASP A 79 -0.14 4.29 -36.46
N THR A 80 -0.40 3.30 -35.61
CA THR A 80 -0.60 3.52 -34.17
C THR A 80 0.67 4.07 -33.50
N LEU A 81 1.85 3.54 -33.82
CA LEU A 81 3.12 4.10 -33.34
C LEU A 81 3.37 5.52 -33.86
N ARG A 82 3.01 5.81 -35.12
CA ARG A 82 3.05 7.16 -35.70
C ARG A 82 2.14 8.12 -34.93
N GLN A 83 0.91 7.71 -34.65
CA GLN A 83 -0.05 8.49 -33.86
C GLN A 83 0.45 8.74 -32.43
N ARG A 84 1.15 7.78 -31.81
CA ARG A 84 1.80 7.97 -30.52
C ARG A 84 2.82 9.11 -30.60
N GLY A 85 3.74 9.10 -31.56
CA GLY A 85 4.74 10.16 -31.70
C GLY A 85 4.12 11.52 -31.98
N ASP A 86 3.07 11.58 -32.79
CA ASP A 86 2.31 12.81 -33.02
C ASP A 86 1.64 13.32 -31.75
N ASN A 87 1.04 12.43 -30.95
CA ASN A 87 0.43 12.77 -29.66
C ASN A 87 1.49 13.32 -28.69
N THR A 88 2.68 12.71 -28.61
CA THR A 88 3.79 13.19 -27.78
C THR A 88 4.21 14.61 -28.19
N LEU A 89 4.43 14.84 -29.48
CA LEU A 89 4.80 16.17 -30.00
C LEU A 89 3.69 17.21 -29.79
N ALA A 90 2.42 16.82 -29.94
CA ALA A 90 1.28 17.70 -29.68
C ALA A 90 1.18 18.05 -28.19
N HIS A 91 1.46 17.10 -27.30
CA HIS A 91 1.46 17.30 -25.85
C HIS A 91 2.59 18.23 -25.39
N GLU A 92 3.81 18.05 -25.92
CA GLU A 92 4.95 18.96 -25.69
C GLU A 92 4.61 20.39 -26.15
N ARG A 93 4.07 20.55 -27.37
CA ARG A 93 3.67 21.86 -27.91
C ARG A 93 2.56 22.54 -27.10
N ALA A 94 1.68 21.76 -26.47
CA ALA A 94 0.64 22.27 -25.59
C ALA A 94 1.15 22.63 -24.18
N GLY A 95 2.44 22.40 -23.89
CA GLY A 95 3.04 22.70 -22.59
C GLY A 95 2.76 21.65 -21.51
N TYR A 96 2.64 20.38 -21.89
CA TYR A 96 2.38 19.26 -20.97
C TYR A 96 1.13 19.45 -20.08
N PRO A 97 -0.06 19.67 -20.68
CA PRO A 97 -1.29 19.86 -19.93
C PRO A 97 -1.65 18.63 -19.08
N LEU A 98 -2.32 18.84 -17.94
CA LEU A 98 -2.70 17.74 -17.04
C LEU A 98 -3.56 16.68 -17.75
N LEU A 99 -3.22 15.41 -17.57
CA LEU A 99 -3.92 14.27 -18.18
C LEU A 99 -4.99 13.69 -17.24
N LEU A 100 -5.98 14.51 -16.90
CA LEU A 100 -7.10 14.12 -16.03
C LEU A 100 -8.40 13.96 -16.84
N LYS A 101 -9.17 12.89 -16.63
CA LYS A 101 -10.47 12.68 -17.30
C LYS A 101 -11.62 13.45 -16.64
N PHE A 102 -11.35 14.14 -15.52
CA PHE A 102 -12.35 14.84 -14.72
C PHE A 102 -12.23 16.35 -14.92
N ASN A 103 -13.39 17.01 -15.05
CA ASN A 103 -13.47 18.46 -15.03
C ASN A 103 -13.02 18.97 -13.66
N HIS A 104 -12.26 20.06 -13.66
CA HIS A 104 -11.68 20.60 -12.45
C HIS A 104 -11.50 22.12 -12.53
N GLU A 105 -11.42 22.74 -11.36
CA GLU A 105 -11.03 24.13 -11.18
C GLU A 105 -9.75 24.19 -10.35
N THR A 106 -8.80 25.06 -10.73
CA THR A 106 -7.61 25.30 -9.91
C THR A 106 -7.98 26.26 -8.79
N LEU A 107 -7.89 25.80 -7.54
CA LEU A 107 -8.19 26.63 -6.38
C LEU A 107 -6.97 27.41 -5.91
N ILE A 108 -5.82 26.75 -5.87
CA ILE A 108 -4.54 27.37 -5.52
C ILE A 108 -3.49 26.89 -6.51
N ALA A 109 -2.89 27.82 -7.22
CA ALA A 109 -1.67 27.58 -7.98
C ALA A 109 -0.47 27.75 -7.05
N GLY A 110 0.36 26.72 -6.88
CA GLY A 110 1.51 26.78 -5.98
C GLY A 110 2.59 27.76 -6.42
N GLU A 111 2.60 28.16 -7.69
CA GLU A 111 3.54 29.17 -8.20
C GLU A 111 3.26 30.57 -7.67
N ASP A 112 2.03 30.83 -7.22
CA ASP A 112 1.60 32.10 -6.63
C ASP A 112 1.83 32.16 -5.10
N LEU A 113 2.30 31.07 -4.50
CA LEU A 113 2.61 31.03 -3.07
C LEU A 113 3.90 31.81 -2.75
N PRO A 114 4.07 32.30 -1.51
CA PRO A 114 5.29 33.02 -1.11
C PRO A 114 6.59 32.22 -1.35
N ARG A 115 6.49 30.89 -1.30
CA ARG A 115 7.53 29.96 -1.75
C ARG A 115 6.96 29.19 -2.94
N PRO A 116 7.27 29.61 -4.18
CA PRO A 116 6.67 29.03 -5.37
C PRO A 116 6.99 27.55 -5.51
N VAL A 117 5.97 26.74 -5.76
CA VAL A 117 6.12 25.31 -6.10
C VAL A 117 5.33 24.97 -7.37
N ASN A 118 5.72 23.90 -8.06
CA ASN A 118 5.06 23.44 -9.27
C ASN A 118 3.80 22.59 -9.00
N TYR A 119 3.29 22.59 -7.76
CA TYR A 119 2.10 21.86 -7.35
C TYR A 119 0.88 22.77 -7.28
N SER A 120 -0.30 22.24 -7.60
CA SER A 120 -1.57 22.99 -7.56
C SER A 120 -2.68 22.17 -6.92
N LEU A 121 -3.51 22.82 -6.11
CA LEU A 121 -4.74 22.26 -5.56
C LEU A 121 -5.89 22.43 -6.56
N LEU A 122 -6.48 21.32 -6.96
CA LEU A 122 -7.63 21.28 -7.85
C LEU A 122 -8.88 20.80 -7.10
N GLN A 123 -10.01 21.43 -7.38
CA GLN A 123 -11.32 20.91 -7.01
C GLN A 123 -11.89 20.12 -8.18
N ILE A 124 -12.27 18.86 -7.93
CA ILE A 124 -12.92 18.03 -8.95
C ILE A 124 -14.40 18.37 -9.02
N ILE A 125 -14.89 18.66 -10.22
CA ILE A 125 -16.28 19.01 -10.48
C ILE A 125 -17.05 17.72 -10.80
N ALA A 126 -18.05 17.41 -9.98
CA ALA A 126 -18.90 16.24 -10.17
C ALA A 126 -19.62 16.26 -11.52
N GLY A 127 -19.74 15.09 -12.15
CA GLY A 127 -20.44 14.92 -13.42
C GLY A 127 -21.97 15.01 -13.28
N PRO A 128 -22.72 15.08 -14.39
CA PRO A 128 -24.18 15.11 -14.36
C PRO A 128 -24.76 13.91 -13.61
N GLY A 129 -25.59 14.15 -12.59
CA GLY A 129 -26.24 13.11 -11.79
C GLY A 129 -25.45 12.60 -10.58
N GLN A 130 -24.21 13.06 -10.38
CA GLN A 130 -23.47 12.84 -9.14
C GLN A 130 -23.83 13.94 -8.14
N GLN A 131 -24.34 13.57 -6.97
CA GLN A 131 -24.58 14.49 -5.86
C GLN A 131 -23.47 14.30 -4.83
N LEU A 132 -22.79 15.40 -4.49
CA LEU A 132 -21.81 15.42 -3.43
C LEU A 132 -22.49 15.87 -2.14
N ASP A 133 -22.17 15.22 -1.03
CA ASP A 133 -22.60 15.62 0.30
C ASP A 133 -21.49 16.43 0.97
N SER A 134 -21.74 17.73 1.19
CA SER A 134 -20.78 18.62 1.84
C SER A 134 -20.50 18.27 3.31
N LYS A 135 -21.28 17.37 3.93
CA LYS A 135 -21.05 16.89 5.29
C LYS A 135 -20.08 15.71 5.34
N LYS A 136 -19.97 14.95 4.24
CA LYS A 136 -19.00 13.85 4.16
C LYS A 136 -17.57 14.38 4.17
N GLN A 137 -16.66 13.58 4.72
CA GLN A 137 -15.23 13.92 4.75
C GLN A 137 -14.73 14.25 3.34
N PRO A 138 -14.09 15.41 3.13
CA PRO A 138 -13.45 15.70 1.87
C PRO A 138 -12.30 14.71 1.63
N VAL A 139 -12.14 14.27 0.39
CA VAL A 139 -11.06 13.36 -0.03
C VAL A 139 -10.07 14.13 -0.89
N ILE A 140 -8.79 14.08 -0.52
CA ILE A 140 -7.68 14.70 -1.25
C ILE A 140 -6.78 13.60 -1.81
N ILE A 141 -6.64 13.52 -3.13
CA ILE A 141 -5.75 12.56 -3.79
C ILE A 141 -4.48 13.27 -4.24
N ILE A 142 -3.31 12.72 -3.91
CA ILE A 142 -2.00 13.25 -4.27
C ILE A 142 -1.32 12.25 -5.21
N ASP A 143 -0.94 12.76 -6.39
CA ASP A 143 -0.31 11.95 -7.42
C ASP A 143 1.20 11.79 -7.20
N PRO A 144 1.78 10.63 -7.58
CA PRO A 144 3.21 10.40 -7.46
C PRO A 144 3.98 11.16 -8.53
N ARG A 145 5.05 11.85 -8.11
CA ARG A 145 6.11 12.33 -8.99
C ARG A 145 7.23 11.28 -9.08
N GLY A 146 6.85 10.10 -9.58
CA GLY A 146 7.76 8.97 -9.85
C GLY A 146 8.47 9.06 -11.22
N GLY A 147 8.66 10.26 -11.76
CA GLY A 147 9.22 10.50 -13.09
C GLY A 147 8.20 10.75 -14.20
N HIS A 148 6.94 10.34 -14.02
CA HIS A 148 5.84 10.61 -14.97
C HIS A 148 5.11 11.93 -14.66
N GLY A 149 4.23 12.35 -15.58
CA GLY A 149 3.29 13.46 -15.40
C GLY A 149 2.19 13.17 -14.39
N SER A 150 1.61 14.23 -13.83
CA SER A 150 0.43 14.16 -12.98
C SER A 150 -0.82 13.78 -13.80
N GLY A 151 -1.81 13.18 -13.14
CA GLY A 151 -3.10 12.74 -13.69
C GLY A 151 -3.43 11.26 -13.48
N ILE A 152 -2.51 10.45 -12.94
CA ILE A 152 -2.66 9.00 -12.87
C ILE A 152 -3.82 8.57 -11.96
N GLY A 153 -4.04 9.27 -10.85
CA GLY A 153 -5.16 9.03 -9.92
C GLY A 153 -6.55 9.30 -10.51
N GLY A 154 -6.63 9.91 -11.69
CA GLY A 154 -7.87 10.19 -12.42
C GLY A 154 -7.77 9.95 -13.93
N PHE A 155 -6.85 9.06 -14.34
CA PHE A 155 -6.58 8.78 -15.75
C PHE A 155 -7.73 8.04 -16.45
N LYS A 156 -8.61 7.40 -15.66
CA LYS A 156 -9.85 6.73 -16.08
C LYS A 156 -11.01 7.15 -15.18
N GLN A 157 -12.24 6.95 -15.66
CA GLN A 157 -13.44 7.12 -14.82
C GLN A 157 -13.50 6.10 -13.68
N ASP A 158 -13.01 4.88 -13.91
CA ASP A 158 -12.78 3.89 -12.85
C ASP A 158 -11.39 4.10 -12.27
N SER A 159 -11.31 4.97 -11.28
CA SER A 159 -10.10 5.43 -10.59
C SER A 159 -10.45 5.88 -9.17
N VAL A 160 -9.43 6.18 -8.34
CA VAL A 160 -9.64 6.67 -6.97
C VAL A 160 -10.52 7.92 -6.93
N ILE A 161 -10.31 8.87 -7.86
CA ILE A 161 -11.18 10.05 -7.99
C ILE A 161 -12.61 9.64 -8.33
N GLY A 162 -12.78 8.71 -9.28
CA GLY A 162 -14.09 8.22 -9.67
C GLY A 162 -14.86 7.56 -8.53
N GLU A 163 -14.19 6.73 -7.72
CA GLU A 163 -14.79 6.08 -6.57
C GLU A 163 -15.12 7.05 -5.43
N SER A 164 -14.27 8.05 -5.18
CA SER A 164 -14.56 9.13 -4.23
C SER A 164 -15.83 9.90 -4.60
N LEU A 165 -15.98 10.28 -5.87
CA LEU A 165 -17.17 10.95 -6.38
C LEU A 165 -18.42 10.04 -6.31
N ARG A 166 -18.29 8.75 -6.63
CA ARG A 166 -19.39 7.77 -6.53
C ARG A 166 -19.84 7.56 -5.08
N ALA A 167 -18.90 7.60 -4.13
CA ALA A 167 -19.19 7.57 -2.71
C ALA A 167 -19.77 8.91 -2.18
N GLY A 168 -19.81 9.96 -3.00
CA GLY A 168 -20.46 11.24 -2.68
C GLY A 168 -19.58 12.21 -1.90
N HIS A 169 -18.27 12.01 -1.84
CA HIS A 169 -17.34 12.88 -1.10
C HIS A 169 -16.96 14.12 -1.92
N PRO A 170 -16.85 15.30 -1.28
CA PRO A 170 -16.13 16.43 -1.88
C PRO A 170 -14.72 16.00 -2.25
N THR A 171 -14.37 16.05 -3.54
CA THR A 171 -13.13 15.45 -4.04
C THR A 171 -12.18 16.51 -4.56
N TYR A 172 -10.93 16.42 -4.11
CA TYR A 172 -9.83 17.32 -4.45
C TYR A 172 -8.63 16.52 -4.95
N PHE A 173 -7.80 17.19 -5.73
CA PHE A 173 -6.62 16.58 -6.32
C PHE A 173 -5.44 17.54 -6.26
N ILE A 174 -4.31 17.07 -5.74
CA ILE A 174 -3.05 17.81 -5.73
C ILE A 174 -2.24 17.35 -6.94
N SER A 175 -2.17 18.22 -7.95
CA SER A 175 -1.44 18.00 -9.20
C SER A 175 -0.07 18.68 -9.18
N PHE A 176 0.76 18.38 -10.17
CA PHE A 176 2.00 19.12 -10.43
C PHE A 176 2.26 19.31 -11.93
N SER A 177 2.91 20.42 -12.29
CA SER A 177 3.31 20.74 -13.67
C SER A 177 4.65 20.10 -14.06
N HIS A 178 4.90 19.98 -15.37
CA HIS A 178 6.07 19.28 -15.92
C HIS A 178 7.42 19.77 -15.41
N SER A 179 7.62 21.09 -15.28
CA SER A 179 8.86 21.68 -14.75
C SER A 179 8.70 22.13 -13.30
N PRO A 180 9.70 21.91 -12.43
CA PRO A 180 9.75 22.51 -11.10
C PRO A 180 9.91 24.03 -11.17
N ARG A 181 9.54 24.73 -10.08
CA ARG A 181 9.89 26.14 -9.93
C ARG A 181 11.38 26.27 -9.55
N PRO A 182 12.10 27.31 -10.01
CA PRO A 182 13.50 27.51 -9.64
C PRO A 182 13.69 27.58 -8.12
N GLY A 183 14.63 26.81 -7.59
CA GLY A 183 14.96 26.79 -6.15
C GLY A 183 13.90 26.14 -5.25
N GLN A 184 12.84 25.56 -5.82
CA GLN A 184 11.86 24.78 -5.07
C GLN A 184 12.53 23.55 -4.43
N THR A 185 12.22 23.32 -3.15
CA THR A 185 12.68 22.16 -2.37
C THR A 185 11.51 21.24 -2.00
N LEU A 186 11.82 20.02 -1.52
CA LEU A 186 10.80 19.13 -0.94
C LEU A 186 10.11 19.76 0.27
N ALA A 187 10.82 20.53 1.09
CA ALA A 187 10.23 21.22 2.24
C ALA A 187 9.19 22.27 1.80
N ASP A 188 9.44 22.97 0.70
CA ASP A 188 8.49 23.93 0.13
C ASP A 188 7.26 23.22 -0.45
N ILE A 189 7.45 22.05 -1.10
CA ILE A 189 6.33 21.21 -1.56
C ILE A 189 5.46 20.78 -0.38
N VAL A 190 6.07 20.29 0.71
CA VAL A 190 5.32 19.87 1.91
C VAL A 190 4.58 21.05 2.53
N ALA A 191 5.21 22.23 2.60
CA ALA A 191 4.56 23.45 3.09
C ALA A 191 3.37 23.88 2.22
N ALA A 192 3.49 23.77 0.90
CA ALA A 192 2.41 24.06 -0.03
C ALA A 192 1.26 23.03 0.10
N GLN A 193 1.56 21.74 0.18
CA GLN A 193 0.56 20.70 0.41
C GLN A 193 -0.17 20.88 1.75
N ALA A 194 0.53 21.26 2.81
CA ALA A 194 -0.10 21.61 4.09
C ALA A 194 -1.09 22.77 3.93
N ARG A 195 -0.72 23.84 3.19
CA ARG A 195 -1.64 24.93 2.86
C ARG A 195 -2.85 24.47 2.05
N PHE A 196 -2.67 23.52 1.13
CA PHE A 196 -3.78 22.97 0.35
C PHE A 196 -4.77 22.20 1.23
N ILE A 197 -4.28 21.41 2.19
CA ILE A 197 -5.15 20.68 3.13
C ILE A 197 -5.90 21.66 4.06
N GLU A 198 -5.24 22.73 4.50
CA GLU A 198 -5.87 23.82 5.28
C GLU A 198 -7.01 24.49 4.49
N GLU A 199 -6.79 24.81 3.21
CA GLU A 199 -7.82 25.40 2.34
C GLU A 199 -9.01 24.44 2.16
N VAL A 200 -8.76 23.15 1.93
CA VAL A 200 -9.84 22.16 1.82
C VAL A 200 -10.62 22.07 3.13
N SER A 201 -9.94 22.05 4.27
CA SER A 201 -10.58 21.98 5.58
C SER A 201 -11.43 23.22 5.86
N ALA A 202 -10.93 24.42 5.50
CA ALA A 202 -11.65 25.68 5.64
C ALA A 202 -12.94 25.75 4.80
N ARG A 203 -12.97 25.07 3.65
CA ARG A 203 -14.16 24.97 2.79
C ARG A 203 -15.23 24.02 3.30
N HIS A 204 -14.87 23.09 4.19
CA HIS A 204 -15.77 22.07 4.75
C HIS A 204 -15.85 22.13 6.28
N PRO A 205 -16.22 23.28 6.89
CA PRO A 205 -16.20 23.45 8.35
C PRO A 205 -17.22 22.57 9.08
N ALA A 206 -18.21 22.03 8.37
CA ALA A 206 -19.23 21.13 8.90
C ALA A 206 -18.85 19.64 8.79
N SER A 207 -17.68 19.32 8.24
CA SER A 207 -17.17 17.97 8.08
C SER A 207 -15.99 17.72 9.04
N THR A 208 -15.67 16.45 9.26
CA THR A 208 -14.42 16.07 9.91
C THR A 208 -13.24 16.26 8.95
N LYS A 209 -12.01 16.15 9.47
CA LYS A 209 -10.79 16.40 8.70
C LYS A 209 -10.68 15.50 7.45
N PRO A 210 -10.02 15.97 6.39
CA PRO A 210 -9.97 15.26 5.12
C PRO A 210 -9.31 13.88 5.19
N VAL A 211 -9.81 12.95 4.38
CA VAL A 211 -9.07 11.74 4.00
C VAL A 211 -8.03 12.15 2.97
N VAL A 212 -6.76 11.84 3.22
CA VAL A 212 -5.67 12.16 2.29
C VAL A 212 -5.06 10.87 1.76
N ILE A 213 -5.04 10.73 0.44
CA ILE A 213 -4.61 9.53 -0.27
C ILE A 213 -3.32 9.86 -1.05
N GLY A 214 -2.21 9.23 -0.67
CA GLY A 214 -0.92 9.37 -1.34
C GLY A 214 -0.58 8.12 -2.14
N ASN A 215 -0.41 8.27 -3.45
CA ASN A 215 -0.02 7.18 -4.33
C ASN A 215 1.51 7.11 -4.49
N CYS A 216 2.11 5.93 -4.38
CA CYS A 216 3.54 5.65 -4.53
C CYS A 216 4.41 6.72 -3.84
N GLN A 217 5.11 7.55 -4.62
CA GLN A 217 6.01 8.60 -4.14
C GLN A 217 5.30 9.64 -3.27
N ALA A 218 4.04 9.96 -3.57
CA ALA A 218 3.25 10.86 -2.76
C ALA A 218 2.85 10.26 -1.40
N GLY A 219 2.81 8.92 -1.28
CA GLY A 219 2.47 8.24 -0.02
C GLY A 219 3.52 8.46 1.08
N TRP A 220 4.80 8.31 0.75
CA TRP A 220 5.85 8.59 1.74
C TRP A 220 5.99 10.09 2.04
N ALA A 221 5.73 10.95 1.05
CA ALA A 221 5.73 12.41 1.26
C ALA A 221 4.59 12.81 2.20
N LEU A 222 3.42 12.19 2.03
CA LEU A 222 2.27 12.36 2.91
C LEU A 222 2.55 11.89 4.34
N MET A 223 3.27 10.78 4.52
CA MET A 223 3.70 10.33 5.86
C MET A 223 4.61 11.38 6.53
N GLY A 224 5.56 11.95 5.78
CA GLY A 224 6.40 13.05 6.27
C GLY A 224 5.61 14.31 6.62
N LEU A 225 4.64 14.70 5.79
CA LEU A 225 3.72 15.81 6.06
C LEU A 225 2.91 15.54 7.33
N ALA A 226 2.33 14.36 7.48
CA ALA A 226 1.52 14.01 8.63
C ALA A 226 2.34 13.93 9.93
N ALA A 227 3.63 13.56 9.86
CA ALA A 227 4.51 13.58 11.02
C ALA A 227 4.89 15.00 11.47
N THR A 228 4.92 15.97 10.54
CA THR A 228 5.26 17.37 10.82
C THR A 228 4.07 18.25 11.13
N ARG A 229 2.90 17.93 10.55
CA ARG A 229 1.62 18.63 10.71
C ARG A 229 0.49 17.61 11.01
N PRO A 230 0.56 16.89 12.15
CA PRO A 230 -0.38 15.81 12.48
C PRO A 230 -1.82 16.28 12.64
N GLU A 231 -2.03 17.58 12.81
CA GLU A 231 -3.35 18.18 12.94
C GLU A 231 -4.11 18.33 11.61
N LEU A 232 -3.51 18.08 10.45
CA LEU A 232 -4.15 18.33 9.15
C LEU A 232 -5.02 17.17 8.64
N PRO A 233 -4.51 15.93 8.49
CA PRO A 233 -5.32 14.84 7.95
C PRO A 233 -6.31 14.31 8.99
N GLY A 234 -7.40 13.69 8.53
CA GLY A 234 -8.33 12.90 9.36
C GLY A 234 -8.10 11.39 9.23
N LEU A 235 -7.65 10.94 8.06
CA LEU A 235 -7.27 9.58 7.73
C LEU A 235 -6.20 9.62 6.64
N ILE A 236 -5.21 8.73 6.71
CA ILE A 236 -4.14 8.62 5.70
C ILE A 236 -4.29 7.28 4.99
N ILE A 237 -4.29 7.30 3.66
CA ILE A 237 -4.23 6.09 2.83
C ILE A 237 -3.00 6.18 1.94
N VAL A 238 -2.07 5.25 2.08
CA VAL A 238 -0.87 5.15 1.25
C VAL A 238 -0.92 3.92 0.37
N ASN A 239 -0.91 4.15 -0.94
CA ASN A 239 -1.08 3.10 -1.94
C ASN A 239 0.28 2.80 -2.60
N GLY A 240 0.77 1.57 -2.51
CA GLY A 240 2.03 1.14 -3.15
C GLY A 240 3.24 2.01 -2.80
N ALA A 241 3.26 2.60 -1.60
CA ALA A 241 4.31 3.55 -1.18
C ALA A 241 5.40 2.84 -0.36
N PRO A 242 6.69 2.95 -0.75
CA PRO A 242 7.77 2.40 0.06
C PRO A 242 8.01 3.30 1.27
N LEU A 243 8.00 2.69 2.46
CA LEU A 243 8.22 3.36 3.75
C LEU A 243 9.41 2.78 4.51
N SER A 244 9.84 1.56 4.17
CA SER A 244 11.11 0.96 4.60
C SER A 244 11.91 0.57 3.35
N TYR A 245 12.91 1.37 3.00
CA TYR A 245 13.54 1.33 1.68
C TYR A 245 14.51 0.15 1.50
N TRP A 246 15.15 -0.27 2.59
CA TRP A 246 16.07 -1.41 2.61
C TRP A 246 15.35 -2.76 2.73
N ALA A 247 14.10 -2.76 3.20
CA ALA A 247 13.32 -3.98 3.41
C ALA A 247 13.11 -4.77 2.12
N GLY A 248 13.04 -6.10 2.24
CA GLY A 248 12.91 -6.99 1.10
C GLY A 248 13.12 -8.45 1.49
N VAL A 249 13.04 -9.34 0.50
CA VAL A 249 13.23 -10.79 0.68
C VAL A 249 14.22 -11.28 -0.35
N ASN A 250 15.18 -12.09 0.10
CA ASN A 250 16.19 -12.65 -0.78
C ASN A 250 15.57 -13.46 -1.92
N GLY A 251 16.16 -13.32 -3.10
CA GLY A 251 15.70 -13.95 -4.33
C GLY A 251 14.45 -13.34 -4.95
N ARG A 252 14.02 -12.14 -4.50
CA ARG A 252 12.88 -11.40 -5.06
C ARG A 252 13.17 -9.90 -5.13
N ASN A 253 12.61 -9.23 -6.14
CA ASN A 253 12.56 -7.77 -6.28
C ASN A 253 13.91 -7.06 -6.00
N PRO A 254 14.95 -7.29 -6.82
CA PRO A 254 16.31 -6.83 -6.53
C PRO A 254 16.53 -5.31 -6.71
N MET A 255 15.48 -4.55 -7.08
CA MET A 255 15.60 -3.11 -7.33
C MET A 255 16.30 -2.38 -6.16
N ARG A 256 16.02 -2.80 -4.91
CA ARG A 256 16.63 -2.23 -3.70
C ARG A 256 18.16 -2.21 -3.72
N TYR A 257 18.81 -3.15 -4.40
CA TYR A 257 20.28 -3.23 -4.47
C TYR A 257 20.91 -2.24 -5.45
N THR A 258 20.14 -1.69 -6.37
CA THR A 258 20.64 -0.89 -7.51
C THR A 258 21.42 0.34 -7.06
N GLY A 259 20.94 1.04 -6.01
CA GLY A 259 21.63 2.20 -5.45
C GLY A 259 23.05 1.84 -4.99
N GLY A 260 23.22 0.70 -4.32
CA GLY A 260 24.52 0.20 -3.89
C GLY A 260 25.42 -0.23 -5.06
N LEU A 261 24.86 -0.92 -6.05
CA LEU A 261 25.61 -1.40 -7.22
C LEU A 261 26.09 -0.27 -8.15
N LEU A 262 25.38 0.86 -8.18
CA LEU A 262 25.76 2.07 -8.93
C LEU A 262 26.67 3.01 -8.13
N GLY A 263 27.03 2.65 -6.89
CA GLY A 263 27.92 3.45 -6.05
C GLY A 263 27.24 4.61 -5.33
N GLY A 264 25.93 4.58 -5.15
CA GLY A 264 25.18 5.55 -4.34
C GLY A 264 24.57 6.71 -5.12
N GLY A 265 24.37 7.84 -4.43
CA GLY A 265 23.55 8.98 -4.89
C GLY A 265 24.22 9.90 -5.91
N TRP A 266 25.50 9.69 -6.23
CA TRP A 266 26.26 10.57 -7.13
C TRP A 266 25.71 10.57 -8.56
N MET A 267 25.01 9.51 -8.97
CA MET A 267 24.32 9.45 -10.27
C MET A 267 23.12 10.40 -10.34
N ALA A 268 22.40 10.60 -9.23
CA ALA A 268 21.32 11.59 -9.16
C ALA A 268 21.88 13.01 -9.28
N ARG A 269 23.01 13.28 -8.62
CA ARG A 269 23.78 14.53 -8.75
C ARG A 269 24.23 14.77 -10.18
N LEU A 270 24.84 13.76 -10.81
CA LEU A 270 25.28 13.82 -12.20
C LEU A 270 24.11 14.07 -13.16
N GLY A 271 23.02 13.33 -13.02
CA GLY A 271 21.83 13.51 -13.85
C GLY A 271 21.24 14.91 -13.72
N SER A 272 21.24 15.47 -12.50
CA SER A 272 20.78 16.84 -12.24
C SER A 272 21.69 17.89 -12.86
N ASP A 273 23.01 17.75 -12.71
CA ASP A 273 23.98 18.69 -13.25
C ASP A 273 24.01 18.67 -14.79
N LEU A 274 23.88 17.49 -15.42
CA LEU A 274 23.71 17.35 -16.87
C LEU A 274 22.38 17.96 -17.37
N GLY A 275 21.38 18.00 -16.49
CA GLY A 275 20.07 18.60 -16.73
C GLY A 275 19.99 20.09 -16.38
N ASN A 276 21.13 20.76 -16.14
CA ASN A 276 21.19 22.16 -15.71
C ASN A 276 20.41 22.38 -14.39
N ASP A 277 20.78 21.61 -13.37
CA ASP A 277 20.16 21.54 -12.03
C ASP A 277 18.72 20.99 -12.02
N ARG A 278 18.31 20.34 -13.12
CA ARG A 278 17.01 19.68 -13.23
C ARG A 278 17.16 18.24 -13.69
N PHE A 279 16.92 17.33 -12.78
CA PHE A 279 16.91 15.90 -13.06
C PHE A 279 15.80 15.53 -14.04
N ASP A 280 16.15 14.80 -15.09
CA ASP A 280 15.21 14.28 -16.07
C ASP A 280 14.53 13.01 -15.56
N GLY A 281 13.23 13.07 -15.27
CA GLY A 281 12.42 11.95 -14.82
C GLY A 281 12.39 10.78 -15.80
N THR A 282 12.80 10.97 -17.06
CA THR A 282 12.99 9.90 -18.03
C THR A 282 13.91 8.78 -17.52
N TRP A 283 14.91 9.10 -16.70
CA TRP A 283 15.76 8.09 -16.07
C TRP A 283 15.00 7.21 -15.08
N LEU A 284 14.02 7.77 -14.35
CA LEU A 284 13.14 7.00 -13.47
C LEU A 284 12.20 6.12 -14.30
N VAL A 285 11.58 6.67 -15.35
CA VAL A 285 10.71 5.91 -16.25
C VAL A 285 11.46 4.74 -16.88
N SER A 286 12.70 4.97 -17.32
CA SER A 286 13.56 3.92 -17.88
C SER A 286 13.89 2.84 -16.85
N ASN A 287 14.04 3.20 -15.58
CA ASN A 287 14.20 2.23 -14.49
C ASN A 287 12.94 1.35 -14.34
N PHE A 288 11.73 1.94 -14.40
CA PHE A 288 10.48 1.16 -14.42
C PHE A 288 10.40 0.20 -15.62
N GLU A 289 10.75 0.68 -16.82
CA GLU A 289 10.77 -0.13 -18.04
C GLU A 289 11.73 -1.32 -17.94
N SER A 290 12.85 -1.15 -17.24
CA SER A 290 13.87 -2.18 -17.07
C SER A 290 13.42 -3.35 -16.20
N LEU A 291 12.38 -3.20 -15.38
CA LEU A 291 11.94 -4.27 -14.47
C LEU A 291 11.24 -5.41 -15.18
N ASP A 292 10.57 -5.10 -16.30
CA ASP A 292 9.88 -6.09 -17.10
C ASP A 292 10.26 -5.93 -18.57
N PRO A 293 11.48 -6.34 -18.97
CA PRO A 293 11.94 -6.22 -20.35
C PRO A 293 11.07 -7.06 -21.31
N ALA A 294 10.48 -8.16 -20.84
CA ALA A 294 9.58 -8.99 -21.62
C ALA A 294 8.34 -8.20 -22.05
N ASN A 295 7.69 -7.50 -21.11
CA ASN A 295 6.57 -6.63 -21.43
C ASN A 295 7.00 -5.37 -22.21
N THR A 296 8.03 -4.66 -21.73
CA THR A 296 8.49 -3.38 -22.28
C THR A 296 8.94 -3.49 -23.73
N TRP A 297 9.77 -4.48 -24.06
CA TRP A 297 10.37 -4.59 -25.39
C TRP A 297 9.54 -5.42 -26.37
N TRP A 298 8.68 -6.31 -25.87
CA TRP A 298 7.91 -7.22 -26.73
C TRP A 298 6.43 -7.29 -26.39
N GLY A 299 6.06 -7.73 -25.18
CA GLY A 299 4.68 -8.09 -24.82
C GLY A 299 3.65 -6.99 -25.09
N LYS A 300 3.93 -5.76 -24.66
CA LYS A 300 3.10 -4.56 -24.91
C LYS A 300 2.86 -4.32 -26.40
N TYR A 301 3.92 -4.38 -27.20
CA TYR A 301 3.83 -4.14 -28.65
C TYR A 301 3.21 -5.32 -29.40
N TYR A 302 3.48 -6.55 -28.96
CA TYR A 302 2.86 -7.73 -29.52
C TYR A 302 1.36 -7.75 -29.25
N HIS A 303 0.91 -7.39 -28.03
CA HIS A 303 -0.52 -7.29 -27.71
C HIS A 303 -1.21 -6.23 -28.57
N LEU A 304 -0.59 -5.04 -28.72
CA LEU A 304 -1.07 -4.04 -29.67
C LEU A 304 -1.14 -4.60 -31.10
N PHE A 305 -0.12 -5.33 -31.54
CA PHE A 305 -0.06 -5.89 -32.89
C PHE A 305 -1.08 -7.00 -33.12
N SER A 306 -1.29 -7.91 -32.16
CA SER A 306 -2.22 -9.03 -32.27
C SER A 306 -3.68 -8.57 -32.19
N GLU A 307 -3.95 -7.51 -31.43
CA GLU A 307 -5.29 -6.97 -31.18
C GLU A 307 -5.46 -5.55 -31.72
N VAL A 308 -4.77 -5.22 -32.82
CA VAL A 308 -4.66 -3.84 -33.33
C VAL A 308 -6.01 -3.16 -33.61
N ASP A 309 -7.03 -3.95 -33.92
CA ASP A 309 -8.38 -3.48 -34.22
C ASP A 309 -9.11 -2.95 -32.97
N SER A 310 -8.76 -3.41 -31.76
CA SER A 310 -9.39 -3.01 -30.48
C SER A 310 -8.44 -2.32 -29.50
N GLU A 311 -7.15 -2.65 -29.55
CA GLU A 311 -6.17 -2.23 -28.54
C GLU A 311 -5.58 -0.84 -28.80
N ALA A 312 -5.56 -0.37 -30.05
CA ALA A 312 -4.93 0.90 -30.43
C ALA A 312 -5.41 2.12 -29.60
N PRO A 313 -6.73 2.31 -29.33
CA PRO A 313 -7.19 3.42 -28.50
C PRO A 313 -6.69 3.33 -27.05
N ARG A 314 -6.69 2.13 -26.45
CA ARG A 314 -6.22 1.92 -25.07
C ARG A 314 -4.73 2.16 -24.96
N PHE A 315 -3.95 1.63 -25.90
CA PHE A 315 -2.52 1.85 -26.02
C PHE A 315 -2.20 3.34 -26.14
N LEU A 316 -2.83 4.05 -27.09
CA LEU A 316 -2.58 5.47 -27.33
C LEU A 316 -2.97 6.35 -26.13
N ASP A 317 -4.06 6.04 -25.43
CA ASP A 317 -4.43 6.78 -24.23
C ASP A 317 -3.34 6.60 -23.16
N PHE A 318 -2.98 5.35 -22.82
CA PHE A 318 -1.94 5.08 -21.83
C PHE A 318 -0.58 5.70 -22.20
N GLU A 319 -0.16 5.61 -23.47
CA GLU A 319 1.10 6.19 -23.94
C GLU A 319 1.16 7.71 -23.81
N ARG A 320 0.03 8.43 -23.77
CA ARG A 320 0.03 9.88 -23.51
C ARG A 320 0.55 10.19 -22.11
N TRP A 321 0.18 9.37 -21.12
CA TRP A 321 0.68 9.52 -19.77
C TRP A 321 2.09 8.93 -19.61
N TRP A 322 2.31 7.70 -20.08
CA TRP A 322 3.62 7.04 -20.00
C TRP A 322 4.71 7.86 -20.70
N GLY A 323 4.38 8.46 -21.85
CA GLY A 323 5.31 9.22 -22.67
C GLY A 323 5.52 10.67 -22.28
N SER A 324 5.12 11.06 -21.06
CA SER A 324 5.22 12.44 -20.57
C SER A 324 6.03 12.51 -19.28
N PRO A 325 7.35 12.27 -19.33
CA PRO A 325 8.21 12.36 -18.16
C PRO A 325 8.26 13.80 -17.64
N THR A 326 8.48 13.97 -16.34
CA THR A 326 8.58 15.27 -15.67
C THR A 326 9.98 15.52 -15.12
N LEU A 327 10.30 16.78 -14.89
CA LEU A 327 11.58 17.18 -14.32
C LEU A 327 11.48 17.27 -12.81
N LEU A 328 12.59 17.07 -12.10
CA LEU A 328 12.77 17.35 -10.68
C LEU A 328 13.90 18.34 -10.49
N ASN A 329 13.86 19.21 -9.47
CA ASN A 329 15.03 20.01 -9.13
C ASN A 329 16.12 19.08 -8.59
N GLY A 330 17.39 19.46 -8.78
CA GLY A 330 18.53 18.67 -8.29
C GLY A 330 18.45 18.40 -6.79
N GLU A 331 18.18 19.43 -5.99
CA GLU A 331 18.03 19.30 -4.54
C GLU A 331 16.89 18.34 -4.14
N GLU A 332 15.78 18.33 -4.88
CA GLU A 332 14.65 17.42 -4.62
C GLU A 332 15.07 15.95 -4.81
N ILE A 333 15.67 15.62 -5.96
CA ILE A 333 16.04 14.22 -6.25
C ILE A 333 17.22 13.76 -5.41
N GLU A 334 18.17 14.64 -5.11
CA GLU A 334 19.32 14.34 -4.25
C GLU A 334 18.85 13.97 -2.85
N MET A 335 17.99 14.79 -2.23
CA MET A 335 17.39 14.47 -0.93
C MET A 335 16.62 13.14 -0.98
N ILE A 336 15.80 12.92 -2.01
CA ILE A 336 15.04 11.66 -2.15
C ILE A 336 15.98 10.45 -2.19
N VAL A 337 17.02 10.50 -3.00
CA VAL A 337 17.93 9.36 -3.18
C VAL A 337 18.78 9.15 -1.94
N ASP A 338 19.39 10.20 -1.42
CA ASP A 338 20.32 10.12 -0.29
C ASP A 338 19.58 9.79 1.02
N ASP A 339 18.52 10.50 1.36
CA ASP A 339 17.88 10.35 2.67
C ASP A 339 16.92 9.16 2.72
N LEU A 340 16.22 8.87 1.62
CA LEU A 340 15.19 7.85 1.60
C LEU A 340 15.73 6.51 1.09
N PHE A 341 16.09 6.43 -0.19
CA PHE A 341 16.43 5.15 -0.82
C PHE A 341 17.78 4.59 -0.35
N ILE A 342 18.76 5.46 -0.13
CA ILE A 342 20.09 5.07 0.37
C ILE A 342 20.13 5.11 1.90
N GLY A 343 19.68 6.20 2.53
CA GLY A 343 19.80 6.42 3.97
C GLY A 343 18.70 5.78 4.83
N ASN A 344 17.56 5.39 4.23
CA ASN A 344 16.40 4.79 4.91
C ASN A 344 15.92 5.61 6.13
N GLN A 345 15.89 6.94 5.99
CA GLN A 345 15.68 7.84 7.13
C GLN A 345 14.21 8.06 7.51
N LEU A 346 13.24 7.75 6.64
CA LEU A 346 11.81 8.04 6.88
C LEU A 346 11.23 7.26 8.06
N SER A 347 11.48 5.96 8.13
CA SER A 347 10.99 5.12 9.24
C SER A 347 11.77 5.33 10.54
N GLY A 348 12.79 6.20 10.53
CA GLY A 348 13.56 6.57 11.71
C GLY A 348 14.19 5.36 12.36
N GLY A 349 15.25 4.81 11.75
CA GLY A 349 15.98 3.69 12.33
C GLY A 349 16.33 3.96 13.81
N LEU A 350 15.93 3.05 14.70
CA LEU A 350 16.22 3.13 16.14
C LEU A 350 17.71 3.41 16.37
N GLY A 351 18.02 4.60 16.90
CA GLY A 351 19.39 5.06 17.17
C GLY A 351 20.06 5.89 16.07
N ARG A 352 19.37 6.20 14.96
CA ARG A 352 19.85 7.13 13.92
C ARG A 352 19.21 8.51 14.09
N LYS A 353 19.95 9.56 13.72
CA LYS A 353 19.37 10.91 13.58
C LYS A 353 18.43 10.85 12.37
N SER A 354 17.13 10.82 12.59
CA SER A 354 16.20 11.19 11.53
C SER A 354 16.44 12.65 11.15
N SER A 355 16.05 13.04 9.94
CA SER A 355 15.99 14.43 9.46
C SER A 355 15.05 15.35 10.30
N GLY A 356 14.70 14.96 11.53
CA GLY A 356 13.70 15.58 12.39
C GLY A 356 12.30 14.97 12.25
N LEU A 357 12.13 13.97 11.36
CA LEU A 357 10.86 13.26 11.16
C LEU A 357 10.70 12.13 12.19
N ASP A 358 9.53 12.07 12.82
CA ASP A 358 9.14 11.00 13.75
C ASP A 358 7.73 10.55 13.39
N LEU A 359 7.61 9.39 12.74
CA LEU A 359 6.32 8.84 12.32
C LEU A 359 5.41 8.50 13.51
N LYS A 360 5.93 8.39 14.74
CA LYS A 360 5.09 8.22 15.95
C LYS A 360 4.20 9.42 16.20
N ARG A 361 4.51 10.60 15.63
CA ARG A 361 3.70 11.81 15.76
C ARG A 361 2.40 11.77 14.96
N ILE A 362 2.27 10.85 13.99
CA ILE A 362 1.04 10.69 13.23
C ILE A 362 -0.03 10.12 14.16
N GLU A 363 -1.09 10.89 14.41
CA GLU A 363 -2.12 10.51 15.38
C GLU A 363 -3.37 9.88 14.77
N VAL A 364 -3.57 10.09 13.49
CA VAL A 364 -4.70 9.56 12.74
C VAL A 364 -4.43 8.14 12.24
N PRO A 365 -5.48 7.36 11.92
CA PRO A 365 -5.28 6.04 11.33
C PRO A 365 -4.49 6.11 10.03
N VAL A 366 -3.61 5.13 9.82
CA VAL A 366 -2.82 4.97 8.60
C VAL A 366 -3.22 3.66 7.93
N VAL A 367 -3.67 3.75 6.68
CA VAL A 367 -4.01 2.61 5.84
C VAL A 367 -2.92 2.39 4.80
N VAL A 368 -2.36 1.18 4.74
CA VAL A 368 -1.33 0.79 3.77
C VAL A 368 -1.90 -0.21 2.79
N PHE A 369 -2.00 0.16 1.51
CA PHE A 369 -2.39 -0.76 0.44
C PHE A 369 -1.16 -1.23 -0.33
N CYS A 370 -0.86 -2.53 -0.29
CA CYS A 370 0.28 -3.15 -0.98
C CYS A 370 -0.12 -4.43 -1.73
N SER A 371 0.77 -4.94 -2.59
CA SER A 371 0.53 -6.21 -3.30
C SER A 371 1.78 -7.08 -3.41
N TYR A 372 1.59 -8.40 -3.37
CA TYR A 372 2.66 -9.35 -3.70
C TYR A 372 3.06 -9.34 -5.19
N GLY A 373 2.22 -8.79 -6.07
CA GLY A 373 2.57 -8.56 -7.47
C GLY A 373 3.40 -7.28 -7.69
N ASP A 374 3.55 -6.45 -6.67
CA ASP A 374 4.32 -5.22 -6.73
C ASP A 374 5.83 -5.52 -6.58
N ASN A 375 6.57 -5.33 -7.67
CA ASN A 375 8.02 -5.49 -7.73
C ASN A 375 8.79 -4.17 -7.53
N ILE A 376 8.09 -3.07 -7.30
CA ILE A 376 8.62 -1.75 -6.94
C ILE A 376 8.59 -1.56 -5.43
N THR A 377 7.41 -1.79 -4.86
CA THR A 377 7.10 -1.62 -3.44
C THR A 377 6.51 -2.93 -2.94
N SER A 378 7.38 -3.88 -2.60
CA SER A 378 6.92 -5.14 -2.02
C SER A 378 6.17 -4.91 -0.70
N PRO A 379 5.36 -5.87 -0.22
CA PRO A 379 4.72 -5.76 1.09
C PRO A 379 5.73 -5.46 2.21
N GLN A 380 6.96 -5.97 2.12
CA GLN A 380 8.02 -5.66 3.08
C GLN A 380 8.40 -4.17 3.04
N GLN A 381 8.60 -3.60 1.85
CA GLN A 381 8.91 -2.16 1.74
C GLN A 381 7.74 -1.26 2.17
N ALA A 382 6.50 -1.73 2.00
CA ALA A 382 5.30 -1.01 2.41
C ALA A 382 5.01 -1.09 3.92
N LEU A 383 5.33 -2.22 4.58
CA LEU A 383 4.88 -2.52 5.95
C LEU A 383 6.00 -2.54 7.00
N ASP A 384 7.25 -2.82 6.63
CA ASP A 384 8.31 -3.03 7.63
C ASP A 384 8.68 -1.75 8.41
N TRP A 385 8.26 -0.57 7.94
CA TRP A 385 8.38 0.67 8.70
C TRP A 385 7.66 0.58 10.05
N ILE A 386 6.60 -0.26 10.15
CA ILE A 386 5.88 -0.52 11.39
C ILE A 386 6.83 -1.14 12.41
N THR A 387 7.64 -2.12 12.00
CA THR A 387 8.68 -2.74 12.85
C THR A 387 9.84 -1.80 13.15
N ASP A 388 10.12 -0.85 12.24
CA ASP A 388 11.15 0.17 12.45
C ASP A 388 10.77 1.17 13.54
N VAL A 389 9.51 1.59 13.53
CA VAL A 389 8.96 2.63 14.40
C VAL A 389 8.46 2.05 15.71
N TYR A 390 7.74 0.93 15.66
CA TYR A 390 7.14 0.25 16.82
C TYR A 390 7.84 -1.08 17.04
N PRO A 391 8.69 -1.20 18.07
CA PRO A 391 9.47 -2.41 18.28
C PRO A 391 8.62 -3.60 18.73
N SER A 392 7.42 -3.37 19.27
CA SER A 392 6.51 -4.42 19.75
C SER A 392 5.04 -4.01 19.59
N ASP A 393 4.15 -5.00 19.67
CA ASP A 393 2.70 -4.78 19.72
C ASP A 393 2.31 -3.88 20.91
N LEU A 394 3.00 -4.06 22.04
CA LEU A 394 2.78 -3.25 23.24
C LEU A 394 3.20 -1.79 23.00
N ALA A 395 4.32 -1.56 22.31
CA ALA A 395 4.77 -0.21 21.95
C ALA A 395 3.78 0.49 21.00
N LEU A 396 3.23 -0.23 20.01
CA LEU A 396 2.20 0.28 19.10
C LEU A 396 0.91 0.65 19.85
N GLN A 397 0.44 -0.25 20.71
CA GLN A 397 -0.75 -0.01 21.53
C GLN A 397 -0.56 1.15 22.50
N ASN A 398 0.61 1.23 23.13
CA ASN A 398 0.96 2.34 24.02
C ASN A 398 0.99 3.67 23.26
N ALA A 399 1.50 3.70 22.03
CA ALA A 399 1.43 4.88 21.18
C ALA A 399 -0.01 5.26 20.78
N GLY A 400 -1.00 4.39 21.00
CA GLY A 400 -2.41 4.63 20.68
C GLY A 400 -2.65 4.78 19.18
N ARG A 401 -1.82 4.15 18.35
CA ARG A 401 -1.88 4.30 16.88
C ARG A 401 -2.67 3.18 16.24
N THR A 402 -3.46 3.53 15.24
CA THR A 402 -4.26 2.59 14.45
C THR A 402 -3.62 2.44 13.07
N ILE A 403 -3.19 1.23 12.73
CA ILE A 403 -2.59 0.93 11.43
C ILE A 403 -3.40 -0.19 10.79
N VAL A 404 -3.90 0.05 9.59
CA VAL A 404 -4.63 -0.92 8.79
C VAL A 404 -3.80 -1.23 7.55
N TYR A 405 -3.74 -2.49 7.14
CA TYR A 405 -3.15 -2.83 5.85
C TYR A 405 -4.04 -3.72 5.01
N LEU A 406 -3.93 -3.57 3.69
CA LEU A 406 -4.60 -4.37 2.67
C LEU A 406 -3.54 -5.00 1.77
N ARG A 407 -3.59 -6.32 1.59
CA ARG A 407 -2.69 -7.09 0.73
C ARG A 407 -3.43 -7.65 -0.47
N HIS A 408 -3.11 -7.18 -1.66
CA HIS A 408 -3.61 -7.78 -2.89
C HIS A 408 -2.67 -8.90 -3.37
N ALA A 409 -3.23 -10.01 -3.85
CA ALA A 409 -2.49 -11.23 -4.15
C ALA A 409 -1.50 -11.11 -5.32
N SER A 410 -1.84 -10.37 -6.38
CA SER A 410 -1.07 -10.46 -7.64
C SER A 410 -0.98 -9.19 -8.48
N ILE A 411 -1.54 -8.06 -8.03
CA ILE A 411 -1.58 -6.87 -8.88
C ILE A 411 -0.20 -6.21 -8.90
N GLY A 412 0.26 -5.83 -10.09
CA GLY A 412 1.51 -5.07 -10.23
C GLY A 412 1.38 -3.64 -9.72
N HIS A 413 2.52 -2.98 -9.51
CA HIS A 413 2.61 -1.62 -8.96
C HIS A 413 1.63 -0.63 -9.59
N LEU A 414 1.65 -0.49 -10.92
CA LEU A 414 0.75 0.43 -11.62
C LEU A 414 -0.71 0.03 -11.48
N GLY A 415 -0.99 -1.26 -11.43
CA GLY A 415 -2.35 -1.79 -11.32
C GLY A 415 -3.05 -1.39 -10.02
N ILE A 416 -2.29 -1.13 -8.94
CA ILE A 416 -2.81 -0.55 -7.69
C ILE A 416 -3.54 0.77 -7.94
N PHE A 417 -3.09 1.57 -8.92
CA PHE A 417 -3.61 2.92 -9.18
C PHE A 417 -4.53 3.00 -10.41
N VAL A 418 -4.21 2.24 -11.48
CA VAL A 418 -4.83 2.43 -12.81
C VAL A 418 -5.78 1.32 -13.23
N SER A 419 -5.87 0.24 -12.46
CA SER A 419 -6.79 -0.85 -12.74
C SER A 419 -8.20 -0.44 -12.35
N GLY A 420 -9.12 -0.49 -13.32
CA GLY A 420 -10.54 -0.25 -13.02
C GLY A 420 -11.15 -1.36 -12.17
N GLU A 421 -10.60 -2.58 -12.21
CA GLU A 421 -10.99 -3.65 -11.30
C GLU A 421 -10.60 -3.32 -9.87
N VAL A 422 -9.36 -2.88 -9.66
CA VAL A 422 -8.87 -2.49 -8.32
C VAL A 422 -9.59 -1.25 -7.80
N ALA A 423 -9.92 -0.31 -8.68
CA ALA A 423 -10.76 0.83 -8.32
C ALA A 423 -12.13 0.36 -7.79
N ARG A 424 -12.84 -0.48 -8.54
CA ARG A 424 -14.22 -0.87 -8.21
C ARG A 424 -14.33 -1.83 -7.01
N ARG A 425 -13.23 -2.48 -6.62
CA ARG A 425 -13.16 -3.37 -5.45
C ARG A 425 -12.41 -2.68 -4.32
N GLU A 426 -11.09 -2.64 -4.33
CA GLU A 426 -10.27 -2.19 -3.20
C GLU A 426 -10.49 -0.72 -2.85
N HIS A 427 -10.36 0.20 -3.81
CA HIS A 427 -10.52 1.64 -3.50
C HIS A 427 -11.94 2.01 -3.09
N ARG A 428 -12.94 1.36 -3.69
CA ARG A 428 -14.35 1.53 -3.32
C ARG A 428 -14.60 1.11 -1.88
N GLU A 429 -14.16 -0.09 -1.50
CA GLU A 429 -14.37 -0.62 -0.15
C GLU A 429 -13.55 0.15 0.89
N LEU A 430 -12.34 0.61 0.54
CA LEU A 430 -11.53 1.48 1.41
C LEU A 430 -12.25 2.81 1.71
N LEU A 431 -12.78 3.48 0.69
CA LEU A 431 -13.54 4.72 0.85
C LEU A 431 -14.88 4.48 1.58
N GLY A 432 -15.52 3.33 1.34
CA GLY A 432 -16.74 2.92 2.02
C GLY A 432 -16.54 2.61 3.51
N ALA A 433 -15.32 2.22 3.92
CA ALA A 433 -14.99 1.83 5.28
C ALA A 433 -14.30 2.93 6.11
N VAL A 434 -14.22 4.17 5.60
CA VAL A 434 -13.53 5.29 6.28
C VAL A 434 -14.03 5.51 7.71
N ASP A 435 -15.35 5.52 7.93
CA ASP A 435 -15.93 5.72 9.25
C ASP A 435 -15.56 4.56 10.19
N ALA A 436 -15.68 3.32 9.71
CA ALA A 436 -15.29 2.13 10.48
C ALA A 436 -13.80 2.13 10.85
N ILE A 437 -12.92 2.55 9.94
CA ILE A 437 -11.47 2.66 10.19
C ILE A 437 -11.17 3.71 11.26
N ASN A 438 -11.86 4.85 11.22
CA ASN A 438 -11.69 5.92 12.22
C ASN A 438 -12.19 5.50 13.62
N GLU A 439 -13.11 4.53 13.69
CA GLU A 439 -13.62 3.97 14.95
C GLU A 439 -12.74 2.83 15.51
N LEU A 440 -11.80 2.28 14.73
CA LEU A 440 -10.95 1.18 15.19
C LEU A 440 -10.05 1.61 16.36
N PRO A 441 -9.98 0.79 17.43
CA PRO A 441 -9.07 1.07 18.53
C PRO A 441 -7.61 0.93 18.08
N GLY A 442 -6.70 1.53 18.86
CA GLY A 442 -5.26 1.41 18.62
C GLY A 442 -4.79 -0.05 18.50
N GLY A 443 -3.97 -0.31 17.48
CA GLY A 443 -3.50 -1.63 17.11
C GLY A 443 -3.19 -1.76 15.62
N LEU A 444 -2.79 -2.96 15.22
CA LEU A 444 -2.55 -3.36 13.84
C LEU A 444 -3.71 -4.23 13.34
N TYR A 445 -4.19 -3.95 12.13
CA TYR A 445 -5.32 -4.63 11.52
C TYR A 445 -5.05 -4.98 10.06
N GLU A 446 -5.53 -6.13 9.62
CA GLU A 446 -5.64 -6.48 8.22
C GLU A 446 -7.08 -6.25 7.75
N MET A 447 -7.25 -5.45 6.71
CA MET A 447 -8.51 -5.32 6.00
C MET A 447 -8.65 -6.46 4.99
N LEU A 448 -9.74 -7.22 5.08
CA LEU A 448 -10.05 -8.32 4.19
C LEU A 448 -11.33 -8.01 3.43
N ILE A 449 -11.29 -8.17 2.11
CA ILE A 449 -12.40 -7.91 1.19
C ILE A 449 -12.87 -9.25 0.61
N GLU A 450 -13.98 -9.75 1.11
CA GLU A 450 -14.56 -11.03 0.72
C GLU A 450 -15.67 -10.86 -0.32
N ASP A 451 -15.69 -11.75 -1.31
CA ASP A 451 -16.71 -11.78 -2.34
C ASP A 451 -18.01 -12.37 -1.76
N LEU A 452 -19.10 -11.60 -1.84
CA LEU A 452 -20.42 -12.07 -1.41
C LEU A 452 -21.15 -12.80 -2.55
N PRO A 453 -22.12 -13.69 -2.23
CA PRO A 453 -22.94 -14.35 -3.25
C PRO A 453 -23.65 -13.34 -4.17
N GLU A 454 -23.87 -13.70 -5.45
CA GLU A 454 -24.43 -12.80 -6.49
C GLU A 454 -25.79 -12.16 -6.14
N HIS A 455 -26.52 -12.69 -5.16
CA HIS A 455 -27.82 -12.17 -4.71
C HIS A 455 -27.75 -11.18 -3.55
N SER A 456 -26.54 -10.89 -3.04
CA SER A 456 -26.34 -9.93 -1.97
C SER A 456 -26.53 -8.49 -2.47
N PRO A 457 -27.06 -7.57 -1.63
CA PRO A 457 -27.26 -6.17 -1.99
C PRO A 457 -25.94 -5.42 -2.26
N THR A 458 -24.84 -5.87 -1.66
CA THR A 458 -23.47 -5.43 -1.95
C THR A 458 -22.65 -6.62 -2.47
N PRO A 459 -21.74 -6.41 -3.43
CA PRO A 459 -20.92 -7.47 -4.00
C PRO A 459 -19.78 -7.93 -3.07
N TYR A 460 -19.40 -7.10 -2.09
CA TYR A 460 -18.27 -7.35 -1.20
C TYR A 460 -18.67 -7.15 0.27
N ALA A 461 -17.96 -7.85 1.15
CA ALA A 461 -17.96 -7.62 2.59
C ALA A 461 -16.56 -7.23 3.06
N VAL A 462 -16.48 -6.20 3.90
CA VAL A 462 -15.23 -5.77 4.54
C VAL A 462 -15.21 -6.27 5.97
N ARG A 463 -14.11 -6.91 6.36
CA ARG A 463 -13.80 -7.21 7.77
C ARG A 463 -12.40 -6.74 8.14
N PHE A 464 -12.25 -6.33 9.40
CA PHE A 464 -10.95 -5.97 9.98
C PHE A 464 -10.52 -7.05 10.95
N GLU A 465 -9.41 -7.73 10.66
CA GLU A 465 -8.84 -8.74 11.53
C GLU A 465 -7.67 -8.14 12.31
N ARG A 466 -7.71 -8.22 13.64
CA ARG A 466 -6.60 -7.74 14.48
C ARG A 466 -5.37 -8.63 14.23
N ARG A 467 -4.20 -8.00 14.04
CA ARG A 467 -2.93 -8.66 13.76
C ARG A 467 -1.88 -8.24 14.77
N ARG A 468 -0.87 -9.07 14.94
CA ARG A 468 0.38 -8.73 15.61
C ARG A 468 1.39 -8.25 14.59
N ILE A 469 2.36 -7.45 15.02
CA ILE A 469 3.48 -7.01 14.17
C ILE A 469 4.20 -8.23 13.57
N ALA A 470 4.35 -9.32 14.32
CA ALA A 470 4.93 -10.56 13.82
C ALA A 470 4.14 -11.17 12.63
N ASP A 471 2.81 -11.00 12.60
CA ASP A 471 1.96 -11.58 11.56
C ASP A 471 2.14 -10.89 10.18
N ILE A 472 2.82 -9.72 10.13
CA ILE A 472 3.26 -9.08 8.87
C ILE A 472 4.18 -10.02 8.08
N HIS A 473 5.08 -10.70 8.80
CA HIS A 473 6.08 -11.62 8.21
C HIS A 473 5.64 -13.10 8.26
N GLY A 474 4.57 -13.41 8.99
CA GLY A 474 4.14 -14.79 9.25
C GLY A 474 5.10 -15.50 10.21
N ASP A 475 5.21 -16.83 10.09
CA ASP A 475 6.08 -17.66 10.96
C ASP A 475 7.58 -17.54 10.64
N ALA A 476 7.95 -16.82 9.58
CA ALA A 476 9.34 -16.61 9.21
C ALA A 476 9.94 -15.48 10.05
N GLN A 477 11.14 -15.71 10.63
CA GLN A 477 11.87 -14.60 11.25
C GLN A 477 12.11 -13.50 10.20
N PRO A 478 11.92 -12.21 10.55
CA PRO A 478 12.11 -11.13 9.61
C PRO A 478 13.55 -11.19 9.08
N PRO A 479 13.74 -11.40 7.76
CA PRO A 479 15.06 -11.47 7.16
C PRO A 479 15.62 -10.05 7.09
N ARG A 480 16.18 -9.55 8.19
CA ARG A 480 16.85 -8.25 8.27
C ARG A 480 18.34 -8.41 8.58
N ASP A 481 18.96 -9.38 7.91
CA ASP A 481 20.43 -9.56 7.97
C ASP A 481 21.14 -8.50 7.10
N ASP A 482 20.44 -7.94 6.10
CA ASP A 482 20.99 -7.04 5.07
C ASP A 482 21.25 -5.59 5.53
N ASP A 483 20.70 -5.19 6.68
CA ASP A 483 20.80 -3.82 7.21
C ASP A 483 22.27 -3.37 7.33
N ARG A 484 23.19 -4.33 7.53
CA ARG A 484 24.63 -4.08 7.62
C ARG A 484 25.21 -3.69 6.28
N GLU A 485 24.90 -4.44 5.23
CA GLU A 485 25.34 -4.21 3.87
C GLU A 485 24.80 -2.88 3.35
N PHE A 486 23.52 -2.57 3.60
CA PHE A 486 22.94 -1.28 3.23
C PHE A 486 23.54 -0.09 4.02
N ALA A 487 23.92 -0.27 5.29
CA ALA A 487 24.65 0.75 6.03
C ALA A 487 26.04 1.03 5.42
N LEU A 488 26.66 0.05 4.76
CA LEU A 488 27.90 0.27 4.01
C LEU A 488 27.64 0.96 2.67
N VAL A 489 26.52 0.69 2.01
CA VAL A 489 26.06 1.42 0.82
C VAL A 489 25.94 2.91 1.12
N GLU A 490 25.29 3.26 2.24
CA GLU A 490 25.16 4.65 2.69
C GLU A 490 26.52 5.34 2.83
N ARG A 491 27.47 4.70 3.53
CA ARG A 491 28.85 5.23 3.68
C ARG A 491 29.59 5.35 2.35
N ALA A 492 29.45 4.36 1.47
CA ALA A 492 30.05 4.38 0.15
C ALA A 492 29.46 5.50 -0.72
N SER A 493 28.15 5.71 -0.61
CA SER A 493 27.43 6.81 -1.24
C SER A 493 27.96 8.16 -0.77
N ASP A 494 28.07 8.40 0.53
CA ASP A 494 28.59 9.65 1.09
C ASP A 494 30.00 9.97 0.59
N PHE A 495 30.85 8.94 0.53
CA PHE A 495 32.20 9.07 0.00
C PHE A 495 32.19 9.45 -1.49
N ASN A 496 31.42 8.74 -2.32
CA ASN A 496 31.32 9.02 -3.75
C ASN A 496 30.66 10.37 -4.05
N ASN A 497 29.63 10.75 -3.29
CA ASN A 497 29.01 12.07 -3.33
C ASN A 497 30.04 13.16 -3.05
N THR A 498 30.85 13.00 -1.99
CA THR A 498 31.92 13.94 -1.64
C THR A 498 32.96 14.08 -2.76
N LEU A 499 33.37 12.97 -3.38
CA LEU A 499 34.29 13.01 -4.52
C LEU A 499 33.68 13.73 -5.72
N TYR A 500 32.42 13.41 -6.06
CA TYR A 500 31.73 14.04 -7.16
C TYR A 500 31.56 15.55 -6.95
N ASP A 501 31.07 15.95 -5.78
CA ASP A 501 30.84 17.34 -5.40
C ASP A 501 32.14 18.16 -5.37
N GLY A 502 33.24 17.55 -4.92
CA GLY A 502 34.54 18.20 -4.83
C GLY A 502 35.28 18.32 -6.16
N PHE A 503 35.19 17.30 -7.03
CA PHE A 503 36.08 17.18 -8.19
C PHE A 503 35.39 17.28 -9.56
N VAL A 504 34.08 16.98 -9.66
CA VAL A 504 33.38 16.90 -10.95
C VAL A 504 32.33 18.00 -11.09
N ARG A 505 31.41 18.10 -10.11
CA ARG A 505 30.29 19.06 -10.12
C ARG A 505 30.69 20.51 -10.41
N PRO A 506 31.77 21.09 -9.84
CA PRO A 506 32.11 22.49 -10.07
C PRO A 506 32.45 22.80 -11.53
N TRP A 507 33.06 21.83 -12.23
CA TRP A 507 33.39 21.97 -13.66
C TRP A 507 32.16 21.70 -14.52
N LEU A 508 31.38 20.69 -14.19
CA LEU A 508 30.22 20.31 -14.98
C LEU A 508 29.15 21.41 -14.99
N ARG A 509 28.85 22.01 -13.84
CA ARG A 509 27.89 23.13 -13.73
C ARG A 509 28.31 24.39 -14.51
N GLN A 510 29.61 24.55 -14.80
CA GLN A 510 30.09 25.65 -15.64
C GLN A 510 29.96 25.36 -17.14
N LEU A 511 29.97 24.09 -17.52
CA LEU A 511 29.92 23.64 -18.92
C LEU A 511 28.49 23.43 -19.42
N ILE A 512 27.58 23.00 -18.54
CA ILE A 512 26.19 22.71 -18.88
C ILE A 512 25.34 23.97 -18.78
N ASN A 513 24.48 24.18 -19.78
CA ASN A 513 23.48 25.23 -19.83
C ASN A 513 22.17 24.66 -20.38
N GLU A 514 21.10 25.47 -20.37
CA GLU A 514 19.78 24.96 -20.71
C GLU A 514 19.64 24.38 -22.12
N PRO A 515 20.14 25.01 -23.19
CA PRO A 515 20.09 24.42 -24.53
C PRO A 515 20.79 23.06 -24.62
N THR A 516 21.92 22.89 -23.92
CA THR A 516 22.67 21.64 -23.90
C THR A 516 21.93 20.56 -23.12
N ALA A 517 21.40 20.90 -21.94
CA ALA A 517 20.59 20.00 -21.14
C ALA A 517 19.36 19.51 -21.91
N GLU A 518 18.65 20.42 -22.60
CA GLU A 518 17.48 20.08 -23.41
C GLU A 518 17.83 19.15 -24.58
N LEU A 519 18.98 19.37 -25.24
CA LEU A 519 19.46 18.47 -26.29
C LEU A 519 19.76 17.07 -25.72
N MET A 520 20.39 16.98 -24.53
CA MET A 520 20.65 15.71 -23.86
C MET A 520 19.37 14.97 -23.50
N ARG A 521 18.37 15.67 -22.94
CA ARG A 521 17.04 15.11 -22.65
C ARG A 521 16.40 14.56 -23.93
N LYS A 522 16.35 15.37 -24.99
CA LYS A 522 15.80 14.94 -26.29
C LYS A 522 16.55 13.77 -26.90
N ALA A 523 17.87 13.69 -26.72
CA ALA A 523 18.69 12.59 -27.22
C ALA A 523 18.52 11.27 -26.45
N HIS A 524 17.88 11.29 -25.28
CA HIS A 524 17.66 10.09 -24.48
C HIS A 524 16.88 9.02 -25.30
N PRO A 525 17.30 7.74 -25.27
CA PRO A 525 16.67 6.67 -26.08
C PRO A 525 15.15 6.56 -25.94
N PHE A 526 14.62 6.75 -24.72
CA PHE A 526 13.19 6.79 -24.44
C PHE A 526 12.44 7.85 -25.27
N HIS A 527 12.94 9.09 -25.29
CA HIS A 527 12.35 10.17 -26.09
C HIS A 527 12.47 9.86 -27.58
N GLN A 528 13.64 9.38 -28.03
CA GLN A 528 13.86 8.99 -29.42
C GLN A 528 12.87 7.91 -29.86
N GLN A 529 12.63 6.89 -29.04
CA GLN A 529 11.67 5.83 -29.34
C GLN A 529 10.23 6.36 -29.52
N GLN A 530 9.84 7.38 -28.75
CA GLN A 530 8.52 7.98 -28.84
C GLN A 530 8.36 8.81 -30.11
N VAL A 531 9.36 9.62 -30.44
CA VAL A 531 9.25 10.55 -31.57
C VAL A 531 9.73 9.97 -32.89
N MET A 532 10.51 8.89 -32.95
CA MET A 532 11.03 8.33 -34.21
C MET A 532 9.91 7.98 -35.21
N TRP A 533 8.78 7.51 -34.69
CA TRP A 533 7.56 7.23 -35.45
C TRP A 533 6.62 8.42 -35.31
N ASN A 534 6.75 9.42 -36.18
CA ASN A 534 5.85 10.58 -36.21
C ASN A 534 5.61 11.05 -37.65
N SER A 535 4.60 11.88 -37.86
CA SER A 535 4.22 12.39 -39.19
C SER A 535 5.19 13.39 -39.82
N LEU A 536 6.14 13.94 -39.05
CA LEU A 536 7.23 14.77 -39.57
C LEU A 536 8.33 13.93 -40.22
N ASN A 537 8.41 12.61 -39.96
CA ASN A 537 9.33 11.71 -40.64
C ASN A 537 8.88 11.50 -42.10
N PRO A 538 9.63 12.00 -43.10
CA PRO A 538 9.22 11.90 -44.50
C PRO A 538 9.06 10.46 -44.96
N ALA A 539 9.73 9.47 -44.35
CA ALA A 539 9.59 8.06 -44.72
C ALA A 539 8.19 7.49 -44.41
N LEU A 540 7.41 8.15 -43.55
CA LEU A 540 6.07 7.72 -43.10
C LEU A 540 4.92 8.45 -43.82
N TRP A 541 5.20 9.25 -44.85
CA TRP A 541 4.20 10.08 -45.55
C TRP A 541 2.99 9.31 -46.07
N TRP A 542 3.19 8.06 -46.50
CA TRP A 542 2.17 7.18 -47.08
C TRP A 542 1.29 6.50 -46.04
N LEU A 543 1.74 6.43 -44.79
CA LEU A 543 1.25 5.50 -43.78
C LEU A 543 -0.19 5.78 -43.37
N ALA A 544 -0.54 7.03 -43.06
CA ALA A 544 -1.89 7.40 -42.63
C ALA A 544 -2.95 7.09 -43.71
N GLY A 545 -2.63 7.34 -44.98
CA GLY A 545 -3.52 7.03 -46.11
C GLY A 545 -3.70 5.52 -46.29
N SER A 546 -2.61 4.76 -46.23
CA SER A 546 -2.64 3.30 -46.30
C SER A 546 -3.39 2.68 -45.12
N ALA A 547 -3.17 3.17 -43.89
CA ALA A 547 -3.87 2.71 -42.70
C ALA A 547 -5.38 2.94 -42.80
N ALA A 548 -5.81 4.11 -43.28
CA ALA A 548 -7.22 4.38 -43.52
C ALA A 548 -7.84 3.44 -44.57
N GLN A 549 -7.09 3.08 -45.63
CA GLN A 549 -7.55 2.14 -46.64
C GLN A 549 -7.58 0.70 -46.12
N VAL A 550 -6.57 0.29 -45.35
CA VAL A 550 -6.48 -1.03 -44.71
C VAL A 550 -7.61 -1.21 -43.71
N SER A 551 -7.87 -0.22 -42.85
CA SER A 551 -8.97 -0.26 -41.87
C SER A 551 -10.33 -0.44 -42.55
N LYS A 552 -10.58 0.24 -43.68
CA LYS A 552 -11.82 0.09 -44.46
C LYS A 552 -11.97 -1.28 -45.13
N ASN A 553 -10.86 -1.90 -45.52
CA ASN A 553 -10.84 -3.20 -46.22
C ASN A 553 -10.25 -4.32 -45.34
N ARG A 554 -10.42 -4.21 -44.02
CA ARG A 554 -9.87 -5.13 -43.05
C ARG A 554 -10.40 -6.54 -43.31
N GLN A 555 -9.49 -7.51 -43.39
CA GLN A 555 -9.75 -8.95 -43.56
C GLN A 555 -8.99 -9.72 -42.47
N PRO A 556 -9.55 -9.82 -41.25
CA PRO A 556 -8.94 -10.57 -40.17
C PRO A 556 -8.88 -12.05 -40.51
N ALA A 557 -7.78 -12.72 -40.12
CA ALA A 557 -7.69 -14.17 -40.24
C ALA A 557 -8.69 -14.85 -39.29
N ASN A 558 -9.22 -15.99 -39.71
CA ASN A 558 -10.11 -16.81 -38.89
C ASN A 558 -9.42 -17.16 -37.56
N PRO A 559 -10.09 -17.01 -36.40
CA PRO A 559 -9.52 -17.40 -35.11
C PRO A 559 -9.03 -18.85 -35.04
N SER A 560 -9.53 -19.75 -35.90
CA SER A 560 -9.07 -21.15 -35.99
C SER A 560 -7.87 -21.36 -36.92
N ASN A 561 -7.35 -20.31 -37.57
CA ASN A 561 -6.20 -20.40 -38.46
C ASN A 561 -4.95 -20.83 -37.65
N PRO A 562 -4.30 -21.96 -37.98
CA PRO A 562 -3.21 -22.51 -37.19
C PRO A 562 -1.98 -21.58 -37.11
N LEU A 563 -1.79 -20.68 -38.08
CA LEU A 563 -0.68 -19.73 -38.07
C LEU A 563 -0.79 -18.71 -36.93
N LEU A 564 -1.99 -18.39 -36.46
CA LEU A 564 -2.17 -17.55 -35.27
C LEU A 564 -1.68 -18.25 -34.01
N ALA A 565 -1.89 -19.56 -33.89
CA ALA A 565 -1.36 -20.36 -32.78
C ALA A 565 0.17 -20.46 -32.84
N TRP A 566 0.75 -20.65 -34.03
CA TRP A 566 2.21 -20.59 -34.24
C TRP A 566 2.79 -19.21 -33.91
N GLN A 567 2.11 -18.12 -34.30
CA GLN A 567 2.50 -16.75 -33.97
C GLN A 567 2.51 -16.52 -32.45
N ALA A 568 1.45 -16.98 -31.75
CA ALA A 568 1.36 -16.89 -30.30
C ALA A 568 2.47 -17.68 -29.60
N LEU A 569 2.76 -18.90 -30.07
CA LEU A 569 3.87 -19.71 -29.55
C LEU A 569 5.21 -18.99 -29.70
N PHE A 570 5.50 -18.44 -30.89
CA PHE A 570 6.73 -17.69 -31.14
C PHE A 570 6.85 -16.47 -30.23
N SER A 571 5.76 -15.71 -30.09
CA SER A 571 5.71 -14.56 -29.18
C SER A 571 5.95 -14.96 -27.72
N ASN A 572 5.33 -16.04 -27.26
CA ASN A 572 5.52 -16.57 -25.91
C ASN A 572 6.98 -17.01 -25.68
N GLN A 573 7.63 -17.63 -26.67
CA GLN A 573 9.05 -18.00 -26.56
C GLN A 573 9.97 -16.78 -26.43
N ILE A 574 9.70 -15.68 -27.15
CA ILE A 574 10.45 -14.43 -27.00
C ILE A 574 10.24 -13.85 -25.60
N GLN A 575 8.99 -13.80 -25.13
CA GLN A 575 8.68 -13.33 -23.78
C GLN A 575 9.36 -14.21 -22.71
N ASP A 576 9.36 -15.53 -22.88
CA ASP A 576 10.02 -16.46 -21.96
C ASP A 576 11.54 -16.27 -21.94
N ALA A 577 12.16 -16.00 -23.09
CA ALA A 577 13.59 -15.69 -23.19
C ALA A 577 13.93 -14.36 -22.49
N LEU A 578 13.12 -13.32 -22.68
CA LEU A 578 13.30 -12.02 -22.01
C LEU A 578 13.03 -12.09 -20.51
N ASN A 579 12.03 -12.87 -20.08
CA ASN A 579 11.78 -13.17 -18.68
C ASN A 579 12.95 -13.98 -18.08
N GLY A 580 13.50 -14.95 -18.82
CA GLY A 580 14.70 -15.68 -18.39
C GLY A 580 15.92 -14.78 -18.23
N TYR A 581 16.12 -13.83 -19.15
CA TYR A 581 17.14 -12.79 -19.01
C TYR A 581 16.92 -11.94 -17.75
N ARG A 582 15.69 -11.46 -17.51
CA ARG A 582 15.32 -10.72 -16.30
C ARG A 582 15.67 -11.52 -15.05
N ASP A 583 15.18 -12.75 -14.95
CA ASP A 583 15.36 -13.57 -13.75
C ASP A 583 16.86 -13.85 -13.46
N LEU A 584 17.67 -14.06 -14.51
CA LEU A 584 19.14 -14.20 -14.39
C LEU A 584 19.84 -12.91 -14.00
N ARG A 585 19.45 -11.78 -14.61
CA ARG A 585 19.98 -10.46 -14.26
C ARG A 585 19.68 -10.13 -12.80
N ASP A 586 18.45 -10.37 -12.38
CA ASP A 586 17.95 -10.08 -11.04
C ASP A 586 18.71 -10.90 -9.98
N ALA A 587 18.92 -12.20 -10.24
CA ALA A 587 19.78 -13.06 -9.43
C ALA A 587 21.24 -12.57 -9.39
N ALA A 588 21.78 -12.14 -10.54
CA ALA A 588 23.16 -11.65 -10.62
C ALA A 588 23.35 -10.33 -9.86
N GLN A 589 22.36 -9.43 -9.88
CA GLN A 589 22.37 -8.19 -9.11
C GLN A 589 22.44 -8.48 -7.60
N GLU A 590 21.58 -9.36 -7.11
CA GLU A 590 21.60 -9.76 -5.70
C GLU A 590 22.93 -10.41 -5.32
N MET A 591 23.41 -11.38 -6.09
CA MET A 591 24.71 -12.02 -5.85
C MET A 591 25.88 -11.01 -5.86
N SER A 592 25.84 -10.04 -6.77
CA SER A 592 26.86 -8.99 -6.84
C SER A 592 26.80 -8.07 -5.62
N PHE A 593 25.60 -7.74 -5.15
CA PHE A 593 25.41 -6.89 -3.98
C PHE A 593 26.05 -7.50 -2.74
N TYR A 594 25.71 -8.74 -2.39
CA TYR A 594 26.32 -9.42 -1.24
C TYR A 594 27.78 -9.80 -1.48
N GLY A 595 28.18 -10.06 -2.73
CA GLY A 595 29.58 -10.30 -3.08
C GLY A 595 30.47 -9.07 -2.83
N VAL A 596 29.94 -7.87 -3.03
CA VAL A 596 30.64 -6.61 -2.74
C VAL A 596 30.49 -6.22 -1.27
N TYR A 597 29.25 -5.99 -0.82
CA TYR A 597 28.99 -5.40 0.49
C TYR A 597 29.10 -6.40 1.64
N GLY A 598 28.79 -7.68 1.43
CA GLY A 598 29.02 -8.72 2.44
C GLY A 598 30.51 -8.96 2.69
N VAL A 599 31.34 -8.93 1.64
CA VAL A 599 32.80 -9.00 1.79
C VAL A 599 33.33 -7.74 2.48
N LEU A 600 32.90 -6.55 2.06
CA LEU A 600 33.29 -5.28 2.71
C LEU A 600 32.92 -5.30 4.21
N ASN A 601 31.73 -5.75 4.56
CA ASN A 601 31.27 -5.88 5.95
C ASN A 601 32.19 -6.79 6.77
N SER A 602 32.63 -7.92 6.19
CA SER A 602 33.60 -8.81 6.85
C SER A 602 34.98 -8.19 7.06
N LEU A 603 35.39 -7.23 6.21
CA LEU A 603 36.68 -6.54 6.27
C LEU A 603 36.67 -5.32 7.19
N THR A 604 35.57 -4.57 7.25
CA THR A 604 35.48 -3.31 8.01
C THR A 604 35.17 -3.51 9.50
N GLY A 605 35.05 -4.77 9.94
CA GLY A 605 34.49 -5.13 11.23
C GLY A 605 32.97 -5.03 11.18
N ASN A 606 32.29 -6.11 11.59
CA ASN A 606 30.85 -6.24 11.53
C ASN A 606 30.17 -5.01 12.12
N VAL A 607 29.49 -4.21 11.28
CA VAL A 607 28.56 -3.21 11.79
C VAL A 607 27.55 -3.97 12.65
N PRO A 608 27.35 -3.61 13.94
CA PRO A 608 26.46 -4.38 14.80
C PRO A 608 25.08 -4.48 14.15
N ALA A 609 24.56 -5.71 14.01
CA ALA A 609 23.23 -5.91 13.46
C ALA A 609 22.21 -5.27 14.40
N ARG A 610 21.14 -4.73 13.83
CA ARG A 610 20.00 -4.24 14.60
C ARG A 610 19.29 -5.44 15.21
N ASN A 611 19.52 -5.71 16.50
CA ASN A 611 18.74 -6.70 17.21
C ASN A 611 17.39 -6.10 17.61
N LEU A 612 16.46 -6.07 16.65
CA LEU A 612 15.10 -5.55 16.83
C LEU A 612 14.39 -6.24 18.00
N GLN A 613 14.58 -7.55 18.15
CA GLN A 613 13.99 -8.31 19.25
C GLN A 613 14.54 -7.88 20.62
N ALA A 614 15.85 -7.77 20.79
CA ALA A 614 16.42 -7.31 22.06
C ALA A 614 16.03 -5.87 22.38
N HIS A 615 15.91 -5.02 21.36
CA HIS A 615 15.41 -3.66 21.55
C HIS A 615 13.93 -3.64 21.98
N ALA A 616 13.10 -4.50 21.36
CA ALA A 616 11.71 -4.69 21.75
C ALA A 616 11.59 -5.20 23.19
N GLU A 617 12.33 -6.24 23.56
CA GLU A 617 12.36 -6.80 24.91
C GLU A 617 12.78 -5.75 25.95
N GLN A 618 13.79 -4.94 25.66
CA GLN A 618 14.24 -3.87 26.56
C GLN A 618 13.18 -2.77 26.70
N HIS A 619 12.57 -2.34 25.59
CA HIS A 619 11.54 -1.31 25.60
C HIS A 619 10.28 -1.79 26.34
N ASP A 620 9.85 -3.02 26.06
CA ASP A 620 8.70 -3.63 26.71
C ASP A 620 8.94 -3.83 28.19
N LYS A 621 10.16 -4.23 28.60
CA LYS A 621 10.50 -4.31 30.02
C LYS A 621 10.32 -2.97 30.73
N VAL A 622 10.85 -1.87 30.18
CA VAL A 622 10.71 -0.53 30.77
C VAL A 622 9.24 -0.11 30.85
N LEU A 623 8.46 -0.42 29.82
CA LEU A 623 7.03 -0.10 29.80
C LEU A 623 6.24 -0.96 30.80
N ILE A 624 6.54 -2.25 30.90
CA ILE A 624 5.96 -3.18 31.87
C ILE A 624 6.29 -2.74 33.29
N ASP A 625 7.54 -2.41 33.60
CA ASP A 625 7.95 -1.92 34.92
C ASP A 625 7.16 -0.64 35.29
N ARG A 626 7.02 0.29 34.34
CA ARG A 626 6.20 1.51 34.52
C ARG A 626 4.72 1.21 34.74
N LEU A 627 4.16 0.23 34.02
CA LEU A 627 2.78 -0.20 34.18
C LEU A 627 2.57 -0.89 35.54
N GLN A 628 3.53 -1.70 36.00
CA GLN A 628 3.51 -2.31 37.33
C GLN A 628 3.47 -1.25 38.43
N ASP A 629 4.29 -0.20 38.33
CA ASP A 629 4.28 0.93 39.27
C ASP A 629 2.94 1.69 39.27
N ALA A 630 2.21 1.68 38.14
CA ALA A 630 0.93 2.34 37.98
C ALA A 630 -0.28 1.51 38.45
N LEU A 631 -0.14 0.19 38.65
CA LEU A 631 -1.24 -0.69 39.07
C LEU A 631 -1.96 -0.21 40.35
N PRO A 632 -1.28 0.14 41.46
CA PRO A 632 -1.96 0.56 42.69
C PRO A 632 -2.46 2.01 42.65
N LEU A 633 -2.16 2.77 41.60
CA LEU A 633 -2.44 4.20 41.51
C LEU A 633 -3.80 4.46 40.80
N GLY A 634 -4.54 5.44 41.31
CA GLY A 634 -5.80 5.91 40.75
C GLY A 634 -6.87 6.10 41.82
N GLY A 635 -8.03 6.62 41.44
CA GLY A 635 -9.20 6.76 42.30
C GLY A 635 -10.44 6.14 41.65
N LEU A 636 -11.61 6.70 41.99
CA LEU A 636 -12.92 6.21 41.53
C LEU A 636 -13.02 6.06 40.01
N MET A 637 -12.53 7.04 39.24
CA MET A 637 -12.65 7.06 37.79
C MET A 637 -11.75 6.03 37.13
N GLU A 638 -10.50 5.93 37.56
CA GLU A 638 -9.53 4.94 37.10
C GLU A 638 -10.04 3.51 37.37
N ALA A 639 -10.56 3.27 38.58
CA ALA A 639 -11.11 1.98 38.98
C ALA A 639 -12.35 1.61 38.16
N LEU A 640 -13.27 2.57 37.95
CA LEU A 640 -14.44 2.40 37.09
C LEU A 640 -14.03 1.98 35.67
N ILE A 641 -13.12 2.73 35.05
CA ILE A 641 -12.61 2.45 33.71
C ILE A 641 -11.93 1.08 33.64
N ARG A 642 -11.10 0.74 34.65
CA ARG A 642 -10.41 -0.54 34.71
C ARG A 642 -11.39 -1.71 34.80
N ILE A 643 -12.45 -1.57 35.61
CA ILE A 643 -13.51 -2.58 35.72
C ILE A 643 -14.26 -2.73 34.40
N LEU A 644 -14.58 -1.62 33.71
CA LEU A 644 -15.20 -1.67 32.40
C LEU A 644 -14.32 -2.45 31.41
N PHE A 645 -13.01 -2.15 31.32
CA PHE A 645 -12.10 -2.89 30.43
C PHE A 645 -11.98 -4.38 30.80
N LEU A 646 -11.96 -4.74 32.10
CA LEU A 646 -11.93 -6.13 32.54
C LEU A 646 -13.23 -6.87 32.18
N LEU A 647 -14.39 -6.24 32.40
CA LEU A 647 -15.69 -6.78 31.99
C LEU A 647 -15.76 -7.00 30.48
N GLY A 648 -15.28 -6.03 29.69
CA GLY A 648 -15.22 -6.16 28.24
C GLY A 648 -14.34 -7.33 27.81
N ARG A 649 -13.17 -7.52 28.44
CA ARG A 649 -12.24 -8.62 28.11
C ARG A 649 -12.91 -10.00 28.21
N ASP A 650 -13.67 -10.24 29.28
CA ASP A 650 -14.27 -11.54 29.59
C ASP A 650 -15.69 -11.72 29.00
N SER A 651 -16.20 -10.70 28.31
CA SER A 651 -17.48 -10.74 27.61
C SER A 651 -17.38 -11.39 26.22
N ASP A 652 -18.51 -11.83 25.69
CA ASP A 652 -18.66 -12.18 24.27
C ASP A 652 -18.58 -10.94 23.36
N GLU A 653 -18.53 -11.13 22.03
CA GLU A 653 -18.42 -10.02 21.06
C GLU A 653 -19.47 -8.89 21.26
N PRO A 654 -20.76 -9.20 21.48
CA PRO A 654 -21.76 -8.17 21.81
C PRO A 654 -21.47 -7.41 23.11
N GLY A 655 -21.00 -8.10 24.16
CA GLY A 655 -20.63 -7.46 25.42
C GLY A 655 -19.39 -6.58 25.31
N LYS A 656 -18.38 -7.01 24.53
CA LYS A 656 -17.21 -6.20 24.18
C LYS A 656 -17.59 -4.89 23.50
N GLN A 657 -18.43 -4.98 22.46
CA GLN A 657 -18.91 -3.82 21.73
C GLN A 657 -19.74 -2.87 22.60
N SER A 658 -20.53 -3.42 23.53
CA SER A 658 -21.33 -2.64 24.47
C SER A 658 -20.46 -1.84 25.45
N VAL A 659 -19.42 -2.48 26.00
CA VAL A 659 -18.44 -1.84 26.88
C VAL A 659 -17.60 -0.81 26.14
N GLU A 660 -17.12 -1.12 24.93
CA GLU A 660 -16.38 -0.16 24.10
C GLU A 660 -17.23 1.06 23.75
N LYS A 661 -18.51 0.86 23.42
CA LYS A 661 -19.46 1.94 23.16
C LYS A 661 -19.71 2.82 24.39
N LEU A 662 -19.80 2.23 25.58
CA LEU A 662 -19.90 2.96 26.84
C LEU A 662 -18.66 3.81 27.11
N ILE A 663 -17.47 3.25 26.84
CA ILE A 663 -16.19 3.96 26.96
C ILE A 663 -16.12 5.12 25.96
N LEU A 664 -16.57 4.93 24.71
CA LEU A 664 -16.66 5.99 23.71
C LEU A 664 -17.68 7.08 24.11
N GLN A 665 -18.83 6.69 24.67
CA GLN A 665 -19.82 7.65 25.19
C GLN A 665 -19.27 8.47 26.36
N LEU A 666 -18.51 7.84 27.27
CA LEU A 666 -17.80 8.53 28.35
C LEU A 666 -16.78 9.55 27.79
N GLN A 667 -16.06 9.20 26.72
CA GLN A 667 -15.15 10.14 26.04
C GLN A 667 -15.88 11.34 25.45
N VAL A 668 -17.04 11.13 24.80
CA VAL A 668 -17.82 12.19 24.13
C VAL A 668 -18.52 13.12 25.14
N LEU A 669 -19.22 12.56 26.13
CA LEU A 669 -19.99 13.33 27.11
C LEU A 669 -19.12 14.27 27.96
N LEU A 670 -17.85 13.95 28.13
CA LEU A 670 -16.91 14.69 28.98
C LEU A 670 -16.02 15.66 28.19
N GLN A 671 -15.93 15.53 26.86
CA GLN A 671 -15.32 16.55 25.99
C GLN A 671 -16.09 17.88 26.03
N ASP A 672 -17.40 17.85 26.30
CA ASP A 672 -18.24 19.04 26.39
C ASP A 672 -18.16 19.77 27.75
N TYR A 673 -17.53 19.19 28.79
CA TYR A 673 -17.67 19.64 30.18
C TYR A 673 -16.38 20.02 30.94
N SER A 674 -15.17 19.93 30.37
CA SER A 674 -13.92 20.12 31.14
C SER A 674 -12.91 21.07 30.50
N ALA A 675 -12.33 21.96 31.32
CA ALA A 675 -11.16 22.79 31.02
C ALA A 675 -9.81 22.04 31.17
N GLU A 676 -9.82 20.79 31.64
CA GLU A 676 -8.68 19.86 31.72
C GLU A 676 -8.93 18.52 30.98
N PRO A 677 -9.15 18.52 29.66
CA PRO A 677 -9.46 17.31 28.86
C PRO A 677 -8.27 16.37 28.61
N LEU A 678 -7.05 16.74 29.02
CA LEU A 678 -5.83 15.96 28.78
C LEU A 678 -5.69 14.73 29.70
N ASP A 679 -6.30 14.73 30.88
CA ASP A 679 -6.08 13.69 31.90
C ASP A 679 -6.88 12.40 31.60
N LEU A 680 -8.17 12.50 31.23
CA LEU A 680 -9.03 11.33 31.03
C LEU A 680 -8.64 10.46 29.82
N ARG A 681 -8.16 11.06 28.73
CA ARG A 681 -7.70 10.30 27.54
C ARG A 681 -6.46 9.47 27.89
N GLU A 682 -5.55 10.07 28.66
CA GLU A 682 -4.38 9.38 29.20
C GLU A 682 -4.79 8.32 30.22
N THR A 683 -5.77 8.59 31.09
CA THR A 683 -6.34 7.60 32.02
C THR A 683 -6.94 6.41 31.27
N LEU A 684 -7.81 6.64 30.27
CA LEU A 684 -8.39 5.57 29.46
C LEU A 684 -7.31 4.75 28.76
N ARG A 685 -6.29 5.40 28.20
CA ARG A 685 -5.16 4.72 27.56
C ARG A 685 -4.38 3.87 28.56
N LEU A 686 -4.03 4.43 29.72
CA LEU A 686 -3.27 3.77 30.76
C LEU A 686 -4.03 2.58 31.33
N GLN A 687 -5.30 2.75 31.72
CA GLN A 687 -6.12 1.67 32.26
C GLN A 687 -6.33 0.55 31.22
N LYS A 688 -6.52 0.90 29.94
CA LYS A 688 -6.59 -0.09 28.86
C LYS A 688 -5.30 -0.89 28.74
N LEU A 689 -4.14 -0.22 28.79
CA LEU A 689 -2.83 -0.88 28.76
C LEU A 689 -2.64 -1.80 29.95
N LEU A 690 -2.95 -1.34 31.17
CA LEU A 690 -2.85 -2.13 32.39
C LEU A 690 -3.67 -3.43 32.30
N VAL A 691 -4.92 -3.35 31.85
CA VAL A 691 -5.79 -4.52 31.69
C VAL A 691 -5.32 -5.45 30.56
N ALA A 692 -4.76 -4.88 29.49
CA ALA A 692 -4.21 -5.66 28.39
C ALA A 692 -2.94 -6.43 28.80
N THR A 693 -2.03 -5.80 29.56
CA THR A 693 -0.74 -6.40 29.97
C THR A 693 -0.83 -7.26 31.24
N HIS A 694 -1.60 -6.81 32.24
CA HIS A 694 -1.67 -7.34 33.60
C HIS A 694 -3.14 -7.50 34.04
N PRO A 695 -3.94 -8.38 33.41
CA PRO A 695 -5.37 -8.48 33.72
C PRO A 695 -5.65 -8.90 35.17
N GLN A 696 -4.92 -9.88 35.69
CA GLN A 696 -5.14 -10.37 37.05
C GLN A 696 -4.65 -9.37 38.09
N GLU A 697 -3.49 -8.75 37.87
CA GLU A 697 -2.95 -7.75 38.78
C GLU A 697 -3.74 -6.44 38.72
N SER A 698 -4.33 -6.11 37.57
CA SER A 698 -5.29 -5.01 37.40
C SER A 698 -6.53 -5.22 38.27
N LEU A 699 -7.07 -6.45 38.31
CA LEU A 699 -8.18 -6.81 39.17
C LEU A 699 -7.75 -6.74 40.66
N GLN A 700 -6.66 -7.41 41.03
CA GLN A 700 -6.18 -7.51 42.42
C GLN A 700 -5.75 -6.18 43.04
N SER A 701 -5.44 -5.17 42.23
CA SER A 701 -5.05 -3.83 42.70
C SER A 701 -6.24 -2.90 42.95
N LEU A 702 -7.47 -3.25 42.53
CA LEU A 702 -8.65 -2.41 42.77
C LEU A 702 -8.90 -2.07 44.25
N PRO A 703 -8.71 -2.98 45.23
CA PRO A 703 -8.84 -2.63 46.66
C PRO A 703 -7.81 -1.60 47.15
N LEU A 704 -6.66 -1.48 46.47
CA LEU A 704 -5.64 -0.47 46.78
C LEU A 704 -6.01 0.91 46.24
N MET A 705 -6.75 0.96 45.13
CA MET A 705 -7.26 2.20 44.53
C MET A 705 -8.52 2.72 45.24
N LEU A 706 -9.31 1.81 45.83
CA LEU A 706 -10.58 2.09 46.49
C LEU A 706 -10.46 1.74 47.97
N ALA A 707 -9.84 2.65 48.73
CA ALA A 707 -9.54 2.42 50.14
C ALA A 707 -10.82 2.35 50.98
N GLU A 708 -11.77 3.25 50.71
CA GLU A 708 -13.00 3.40 51.50
C GLU A 708 -14.13 2.51 50.98
N VAL A 709 -14.97 2.01 51.90
CA VAL A 709 -16.11 1.15 51.54
C VAL A 709 -17.13 1.91 50.69
N GLU A 710 -17.34 3.20 50.95
CA GLU A 710 -18.22 4.05 50.13
C GLU A 710 -17.74 4.14 48.67
N GLU A 711 -16.42 4.22 48.45
CA GLU A 711 -15.86 4.32 47.09
C GLU A 711 -16.10 3.03 46.29
N ARG A 712 -15.92 1.88 46.94
CA ARG A 712 -16.19 0.56 46.34
C ARG A 712 -17.66 0.41 45.94
N GLN A 713 -18.56 0.82 46.83
CA GLN A 713 -20.00 0.80 46.56
C GLN A 713 -20.37 1.75 45.42
N GLN A 714 -19.79 2.96 45.39
CA GLN A 714 -20.03 3.94 44.34
C GLN A 714 -19.59 3.45 42.96
N VAL A 715 -18.40 2.88 42.83
CA VAL A 715 -17.90 2.38 41.54
C VAL A 715 -18.75 1.21 41.04
N LEU A 716 -19.07 0.25 41.90
CA LEU A 716 -19.92 -0.89 41.51
C LEU A 716 -21.34 -0.45 41.11
N ALA A 717 -21.92 0.51 41.84
CA ALA A 717 -23.20 1.11 41.47
C ALA A 717 -23.12 1.85 40.12
N ALA A 718 -22.03 2.57 39.85
CA ALA A 718 -21.82 3.24 38.58
C ALA A 718 -21.72 2.24 37.40
N VAL A 719 -20.97 1.14 37.58
CA VAL A 719 -20.89 0.07 36.57
C VAL A 719 -22.27 -0.56 36.33
N ALA A 720 -23.01 -0.87 37.39
CA ALA A 720 -24.33 -1.46 37.30
C ALA A 720 -25.36 -0.54 36.63
N ASN A 721 -25.23 0.78 36.80
CA ASN A 721 -26.06 1.77 36.09
C ASN A 721 -25.71 1.85 34.60
N MET A 722 -24.43 1.70 34.25
CA MET A 722 -23.96 1.70 32.86
C MET A 722 -24.30 0.40 32.12
N LEU A 723 -24.31 -0.73 32.84
CA LEU A 723 -24.64 -2.07 32.35
C LEU A 723 -25.79 -2.67 33.17
N PRO A 724 -27.05 -2.25 32.94
CA PRO A 724 -28.19 -2.65 33.76
C PRO A 724 -28.43 -4.17 33.78
N GLU A 725 -27.94 -4.89 32.77
CA GLU A 725 -28.01 -6.36 32.69
C GLU A 725 -27.33 -7.03 33.90
N LEU A 726 -26.26 -6.43 34.44
CA LEU A 726 -25.57 -6.90 35.64
C LEU A 726 -26.43 -6.81 36.91
N LEU A 727 -27.47 -5.97 36.93
CA LEU A 727 -28.44 -5.92 38.04
C LEU A 727 -29.44 -7.08 37.98
N THR A 728 -29.71 -7.62 36.79
CA THR A 728 -30.74 -8.66 36.57
C THR A 728 -30.17 -10.07 36.48
N SER A 729 -28.98 -10.25 35.90
CA SER A 729 -28.32 -11.55 35.69
C SER A 729 -26.89 -11.59 36.23
N GLY A 730 -26.49 -10.59 37.03
CA GLY A 730 -25.12 -10.50 37.56
C GLY A 730 -24.69 -11.69 38.42
N ALA A 731 -25.62 -12.42 39.02
CA ALA A 731 -25.33 -13.64 39.77
C ALA A 731 -24.82 -14.79 38.87
N ASP A 732 -25.17 -14.77 37.58
CA ASP A 732 -24.73 -15.73 36.57
C ASP A 732 -23.42 -15.27 35.89
N ASN A 733 -22.91 -14.07 36.20
CA ASN A 733 -21.64 -13.55 35.69
C ASN A 733 -20.51 -13.83 36.71
N PRO A 734 -19.61 -14.80 36.44
CA PRO A 734 -18.58 -15.19 37.40
C PRO A 734 -17.63 -14.05 37.76
N PHE A 735 -17.29 -13.21 36.79
CA PHE A 735 -16.39 -12.08 36.99
C PHE A 735 -17.05 -11.00 37.87
N TRP A 736 -18.35 -10.73 37.68
CA TRP A 736 -19.08 -9.77 38.51
C TRP A 736 -19.17 -10.23 39.97
N CYS A 737 -19.41 -11.52 40.20
CA CYS A 737 -19.37 -12.12 41.54
C CYS A 737 -17.97 -12.05 42.17
N GLU A 738 -16.92 -12.32 41.39
CA GLU A 738 -15.53 -12.19 41.83
C GLU A 738 -15.21 -10.74 42.24
N LEU A 739 -15.64 -9.77 41.45
CA LEU A 739 -15.45 -8.34 41.71
C LEU A 739 -16.10 -7.89 43.02
N HIS A 740 -17.35 -8.31 43.26
CA HIS A 740 -18.07 -8.03 44.51
C HIS A 740 -17.40 -8.67 45.73
N THR A 741 -16.90 -9.89 45.56
CA THR A 741 -16.16 -10.61 46.61
C THR A 741 -14.83 -9.91 46.92
N LEU A 742 -14.09 -9.51 45.89
CA LEU A 742 -12.80 -8.86 46.01
C LEU A 742 -12.89 -7.48 46.70
N LEU A 743 -13.95 -6.74 46.40
CA LEU A 743 -14.18 -5.40 46.96
C LEU A 743 -14.92 -5.41 48.30
N ASP A 744 -15.33 -6.58 48.79
CA ASP A 744 -16.11 -6.74 50.03
C ASP A 744 -17.42 -5.93 50.00
N VAL A 745 -18.12 -5.96 48.85
CA VAL A 745 -19.41 -5.28 48.65
C VAL A 745 -20.48 -6.34 48.36
N PRO A 746 -21.57 -6.41 49.13
CA PRO A 746 -22.63 -7.39 48.89
C PRO A 746 -23.29 -7.19 47.53
N LEU A 747 -23.62 -8.30 46.86
CA LEU A 747 -24.32 -8.28 45.58
C LEU A 747 -25.71 -7.61 45.73
N PRO A 748 -26.12 -6.72 44.81
CA PRO A 748 -27.42 -6.07 44.86
C PRO A 748 -28.54 -7.12 44.84
N GLY A 749 -29.37 -7.16 45.89
CA GLY A 749 -30.48 -8.11 46.01
C GLY A 749 -30.24 -9.33 46.90
N PHE A 750 -29.06 -9.49 47.50
CA PHE A 750 -28.78 -10.56 48.47
C PHE A 750 -28.25 -10.01 49.81
N ASN A 751 -29.07 -10.11 50.86
CA ASN A 751 -28.66 -9.84 52.23
C ASN A 751 -27.91 -11.05 52.80
N LEU A 752 -26.62 -10.90 53.07
CA LEU A 752 -25.85 -11.76 53.98
C LEU A 752 -26.20 -11.40 55.43
N THR A 753 -27.44 -11.68 55.84
CA THR A 753 -27.81 -11.69 57.27
C THR A 753 -28.58 -12.97 57.58
N GLN A 754 -27.85 -14.07 57.73
CA GLN A 754 -28.22 -15.11 58.69
C GLN A 754 -26.96 -15.55 59.45
N PRO A 755 -26.94 -15.43 60.79
CA PRO A 755 -25.85 -15.97 61.61
C PRO A 755 -25.98 -17.50 61.76
N PRO A 756 -24.89 -18.20 62.13
CA PRO A 756 -24.85 -19.65 62.17
C PRO A 756 -25.67 -20.20 63.35
N GLY A 757 -26.61 -21.10 63.10
CA GLY A 757 -27.44 -21.68 64.15
C GLY A 757 -28.22 -22.92 63.74
N ALA A 758 -27.64 -24.08 64.10
CA ALA A 758 -28.28 -25.32 64.58
C ALA A 758 -29.25 -26.10 63.67
N ALA A 759 -28.69 -27.20 63.13
CA ALA A 759 -29.22 -28.56 63.06
C ALA A 759 -30.73 -28.80 62.92
N ASP A 760 -31.11 -29.49 61.83
CA ASP A 760 -31.94 -30.68 61.92
C ASP A 760 -31.50 -31.74 60.91
N VAL A 761 -31.50 -32.98 61.40
CA VAL A 761 -31.05 -34.25 60.80
C VAL A 761 -32.15 -34.82 59.88
N VAL A 762 -31.79 -35.86 59.09
CA VAL A 762 -32.62 -36.91 58.42
C VAL A 762 -32.53 -36.80 56.88
N GLU A 763 -32.20 -37.80 56.06
CA GLU A 763 -31.81 -39.22 56.20
C GLU A 763 -31.09 -39.66 54.90
N GLU A 764 -30.24 -40.66 54.99
CA GLU A 764 -29.60 -41.37 53.87
C GLU A 764 -30.58 -42.38 53.24
N GLU A 765 -30.79 -42.31 51.92
CA GLU A 765 -31.24 -43.47 51.12
C GLU A 765 -30.36 -43.62 49.86
N THR A 766 -29.54 -44.67 49.87
CA THR A 766 -29.09 -45.42 48.67
C THR A 766 -30.06 -46.61 48.47
N PRO A 767 -30.24 -47.26 47.28
CA PRO A 767 -29.15 -47.59 46.34
C PRO A 767 -29.48 -47.86 44.83
N THR A 768 -28.39 -48.04 44.06
CA THR A 768 -28.18 -48.97 42.90
C THR A 768 -28.93 -48.83 41.56
N THR A 769 -28.18 -48.77 40.45
CA THR A 769 -28.20 -49.78 39.34
C THR A 769 -27.07 -49.59 38.30
N THR A 770 -26.20 -50.60 38.21
CA THR A 770 -25.53 -51.30 37.06
C THR A 770 -24.99 -50.58 35.79
N PRO A 771 -23.86 -51.06 35.18
CA PRO A 771 -23.14 -50.36 34.10
C PRO A 771 -23.25 -51.00 32.68
N GLU A 772 -22.81 -50.20 31.68
CA GLU A 772 -22.36 -50.50 30.29
C GLU A 772 -23.38 -50.64 29.12
N PRO A 773 -23.00 -50.40 27.82
CA PRO A 773 -21.66 -50.08 27.28
C PRO A 773 -21.57 -48.86 26.33
N ILE A 774 -20.32 -48.44 26.14
CA ILE A 774 -19.78 -47.44 25.22
C ILE A 774 -20.04 -47.81 23.75
N LYS A 775 -20.50 -46.83 22.94
CA LYS A 775 -20.38 -46.84 21.47
C LYS A 775 -19.31 -45.82 21.04
N PRO A 776 -18.31 -46.21 20.24
CA PRO A 776 -17.24 -45.31 19.83
C PRO A 776 -17.74 -44.34 18.75
N LYS A 777 -17.68 -43.03 19.02
CA LYS A 777 -17.71 -42.00 17.98
C LYS A 777 -16.28 -41.68 17.58
N THR A 778 -15.94 -42.22 16.42
CA THR A 778 -15.00 -41.78 15.39
C THR A 778 -14.20 -40.52 15.69
N ALA A 779 -12.87 -40.68 15.63
CA ALA A 779 -11.90 -39.59 15.54
C ALA A 779 -12.25 -38.66 14.37
N VAL A 780 -12.38 -37.36 14.65
CA VAL A 780 -12.40 -36.34 13.61
C VAL A 780 -10.95 -36.02 13.25
N VAL A 781 -10.64 -36.38 12.01
CA VAL A 781 -9.40 -36.16 11.28
C VAL A 781 -9.07 -34.67 11.23
N ALA A 782 -7.80 -34.34 11.51
CA ALA A 782 -7.23 -33.02 11.26
C ALA A 782 -7.35 -32.69 9.76
N PRO A 783 -7.86 -31.51 9.37
CA PRO A 783 -7.87 -31.13 7.97
C PRO A 783 -6.45 -30.78 7.52
N GLU A 784 -5.93 -31.53 6.56
CA GLU A 784 -4.80 -31.13 5.71
C GLU A 784 -5.08 -29.76 5.06
N PRO A 785 -4.04 -28.94 4.83
CA PRO A 785 -4.19 -27.65 4.20
C PRO A 785 -4.69 -27.81 2.76
N ALA A 786 -5.85 -27.22 2.47
CA ALA A 786 -6.41 -27.17 1.14
C ALA A 786 -5.41 -26.49 0.19
N LYS A 787 -4.98 -27.23 -0.84
CA LYS A 787 -4.31 -26.68 -2.01
C LYS A 787 -5.21 -25.63 -2.65
N GLN A 788 -4.85 -24.36 -2.51
CA GLN A 788 -5.45 -23.28 -3.28
C GLN A 788 -5.08 -23.48 -4.75
N SER A 789 -6.07 -23.80 -5.57
CA SER A 789 -5.99 -23.74 -7.02
C SER A 789 -5.84 -22.28 -7.45
N ALA A 790 -4.70 -21.93 -8.05
CA ALA A 790 -4.53 -20.66 -8.74
C ALA A 790 -5.60 -20.51 -9.84
N PRO A 791 -6.26 -19.36 -9.99
CA PRO A 791 -7.18 -19.14 -11.10
C PRO A 791 -6.37 -19.06 -12.39
N VAL A 792 -6.48 -20.10 -13.21
CA VAL A 792 -6.07 -20.08 -14.61
C VAL A 792 -7.10 -19.22 -15.34
N VAL A 793 -6.75 -17.97 -15.66
CA VAL A 793 -7.53 -17.14 -16.57
C VAL A 793 -7.38 -17.73 -17.98
N VAL A 794 -8.30 -18.61 -18.34
CA VAL A 794 -8.59 -18.97 -19.74
C VAL A 794 -9.60 -17.96 -20.23
N ALA A 795 -9.23 -17.13 -21.19
CA ALA A 795 -10.18 -16.27 -21.88
C ALA A 795 -11.12 -17.15 -22.72
N GLU A 796 -12.37 -17.32 -22.28
CA GLU A 796 -13.43 -17.81 -23.15
C GLU A 796 -13.90 -16.69 -24.10
N PRO A 797 -14.17 -16.99 -25.38
CA PRO A 797 -14.59 -16.01 -26.36
C PRO A 797 -16.02 -15.53 -26.09
N ILE A 798 -16.18 -14.21 -25.99
CA ILE A 798 -17.47 -13.53 -25.84
C ILE A 798 -18.35 -13.83 -27.06
N ALA A 799 -19.49 -14.49 -26.85
CA ALA A 799 -20.53 -14.65 -27.86
C ALA A 799 -21.20 -13.29 -28.18
N PRO A 800 -21.51 -12.98 -29.45
CA PRO A 800 -22.12 -11.71 -29.82
C PRO A 800 -23.58 -11.64 -29.36
N GLY A 801 -23.84 -10.84 -28.32
CA GLY A 801 -25.18 -10.56 -27.82
C GLY A 801 -26.02 -9.73 -28.79
N ALA A 802 -27.25 -10.21 -29.04
CA ALA A 802 -28.21 -9.67 -29.98
C ALA A 802 -28.62 -8.21 -29.69
N LEU A 803 -28.61 -7.39 -30.75
CA LEU A 803 -29.14 -6.03 -30.80
C LEU A 803 -30.65 -6.01 -30.46
N THR A 804 -31.01 -5.36 -29.36
CA THR A 804 -32.39 -5.01 -29.02
C THR A 804 -32.84 -3.72 -29.72
N LYS A 805 -33.99 -3.87 -30.39
CA LYS A 805 -34.72 -2.94 -31.24
C LYS A 805 -34.79 -1.48 -30.75
N THR A 806 -34.43 -0.60 -31.67
CA THR A 806 -34.70 0.84 -31.76
C THR A 806 -36.12 1.26 -31.37
N ARG A 807 -36.22 2.24 -30.46
CA ARG A 807 -37.43 2.98 -30.11
C ARG A 807 -37.60 4.18 -31.07
N LYS A 808 -38.76 4.30 -31.71
CA LYS A 808 -39.13 5.37 -32.67
C LYS A 808 -39.07 6.78 -32.03
N PRO A 809 -38.63 7.83 -32.76
CA PRO A 809 -38.77 9.21 -32.30
C PRO A 809 -40.14 9.78 -32.67
N ALA A 810 -40.74 10.51 -31.72
CA ALA A 810 -41.99 11.24 -31.88
C ALA A 810 -41.77 12.54 -32.69
N LYS A 811 -42.71 12.82 -33.60
CA LYS A 811 -42.77 14.04 -34.41
C LYS A 811 -43.13 15.25 -33.54
N GLY A 812 -42.23 16.25 -33.49
CA GLY A 812 -42.50 17.60 -32.97
C GLY A 812 -42.25 18.65 -34.05
N LYS A 813 -43.25 19.50 -34.30
CA LYS A 813 -43.36 20.45 -35.43
C LYS A 813 -42.29 21.55 -35.43
N LYS A 814 -41.85 21.89 -36.64
CA LYS A 814 -41.09 23.11 -37.00
C LYS A 814 -41.88 24.38 -36.66
N ALA A 815 -41.22 25.35 -36.02
CA ALA A 815 -41.50 26.77 -36.17
C ALA A 815 -40.17 27.51 -36.30
N ALA A 816 -39.97 28.14 -37.46
CA ALA A 816 -38.77 28.87 -37.81
C ALA A 816 -38.88 30.35 -37.38
N LYS A 817 -37.84 30.89 -36.77
CA LYS A 817 -37.52 32.33 -36.79
C LYS A 817 -35.99 32.50 -36.88
N LYS A 818 -35.54 33.10 -37.98
CA LYS A 818 -34.18 33.64 -38.20
C LYS A 818 -33.89 34.79 -37.22
N PRO A 819 -32.64 35.00 -36.80
CA PRO A 819 -32.13 36.32 -36.46
C PRO A 819 -31.39 36.94 -37.66
N PRO A 820 -31.28 38.28 -37.74
CA PRO A 820 -30.55 38.95 -38.81
C PRO A 820 -29.05 39.04 -38.50
N ALA A 821 -28.28 39.24 -39.57
CA ALA A 821 -26.84 39.43 -39.55
C ALA A 821 -26.44 40.78 -38.92
N LEU A 822 -25.40 40.74 -38.09
CA LEU A 822 -24.14 41.49 -38.24
C LEU A 822 -23.08 40.86 -37.32
#